data_AF-A0A9X6FDV7-F1
#
_entry.id   AF-A0A9X6FDV7-F1
#
_cell.length_a   1.000
_cell.length_b   1.000
_cell.length_c   1.000
_cell.angle_alpha   90.00
_cell.angle_beta   90.00
_cell.angle_gamma   90.00
#
_symmetry.space_group_name_H-M   'P 1'
#
loop_
_entity.id
_entity.type
_entity.pdbx_description
1 polymer ?
#
loop_
_entity_poly.entity_id
_entity_poly.type
_entity_poly.pdbx_seq_one_letter_code
_entity_poly.pdbx_strand_id
1 'polypeptide(L)'
;MKGIQLVFKDWKAMWHHKHGRIALIFLLIVPLIYSGFFLAGYWDPYGKLDKLPVAVVNLDKGAAMDEKTIHAGDDFVKNLKENKELAFHFVSEKNADEGLKEDKYYMVVTIPADFSKKVSTLMDEKPEPAQLQYKVNPGKNFVAAQIGTTAVENMKTKISNSITKSYTEGVFSKFQDLAQGLSDASNGAGKLHEGTTDARNGADQLADGIHRLSDGTSKVKEGSEKLASSKSALTDGANELSQGATSLHSGMELLAQGEKTLQSGVSELSAGTNEWVSGSEKLAEGQVKADGAANSIKQQLEEYVKNHPEVQQDPAFQKIVATSDGLTKATSILNNSQQQLTQGAQKLANGQHKVEEGMNTFGVKLNEATAGTKKIADGATNLASGFTKWGAGFTSLQEGVNQLASGGTELNHGADQLTNGLVKLDDGAKELSRKLGEGAEKIADIRNDDARNTMFSEPVQLVKSTVSDVPNYGSGIAPYFLSLAFYVGGIMASNILPLGRRQNMKVSGTVHFINKLGLVYLIGLIQALLVDVVVLGVMKLEVASVPLFVLSSIVISFTFMTFILMLVTVFGLVGKFLAVTLLVLQLATSGGTFPGELNIAVLSKIGQFLPMSHSLRGLQDVISLGDWSQLQMQILILLCYLVVAGGIAWITSHIQHRETNVEQVS
;
A
#
# COMPACT_ATOMS: atom_id res chain seq x y z
N MET A 1 -2.32 2.05 102.10
CA MET A 1 -1.01 1.48 101.72
C MET A 1 -0.81 0.00 102.07
N LYS A 2 -1.56 -0.61 103.01
CA LYS A 2 -1.41 -2.03 103.38
C LYS A 2 -1.59 -3.02 102.20
N GLY A 3 -2.53 -2.74 101.28
CA GLY A 3 -2.75 -3.57 100.09
C GLY A 3 -1.54 -3.60 99.12
N ILE A 4 -0.86 -2.47 98.91
CA ILE A 4 0.33 -2.40 98.04
C ILE A 4 1.51 -3.17 98.67
N GLN A 5 1.68 -3.09 99.98
CA GLN A 5 2.69 -3.86 100.70
C GLN A 5 2.43 -5.38 100.62
N LEU A 6 1.16 -5.81 100.63
CA LEU A 6 0.76 -7.20 100.38
C LEU A 6 1.15 -7.66 98.97
N VAL A 7 0.91 -6.84 97.94
CA VAL A 7 1.33 -7.14 96.55
C VAL A 7 2.84 -7.39 96.45
N PHE A 8 3.66 -6.51 97.03
CA PHE A 8 5.13 -6.70 97.02
C PHE A 8 5.56 -7.94 97.82
N LYS A 9 4.87 -8.25 98.91
CA LYS A 9 5.15 -9.45 99.72
C LYS A 9 4.80 -10.73 98.96
N ASP A 10 3.67 -10.76 98.26
CA ASP A 10 3.24 -11.88 97.42
C ASP A 10 4.17 -12.06 96.22
N TRP A 11 4.62 -10.97 95.59
CA TRP A 11 5.59 -11.02 94.50
C TRP A 11 6.95 -11.56 94.96
N LYS A 12 7.43 -11.11 96.13
CA LYS A 12 8.66 -11.62 96.75
C LYS A 12 8.52 -13.09 97.15
N ALA A 13 7.35 -13.50 97.66
CA ALA A 13 7.06 -14.90 97.99
C ALA A 13 7.08 -15.80 96.75
N MET A 14 6.43 -15.37 95.66
CA MET A 14 6.46 -16.09 94.38
C MET A 14 7.89 -16.22 93.82
N TRP A 15 8.72 -15.18 93.96
CA TRP A 15 10.10 -15.18 93.46
C TRP A 15 11.04 -16.11 94.25
N HIS A 16 10.82 -16.31 95.55
CA HIS A 16 11.66 -17.18 96.39
C HIS A 16 11.32 -18.67 96.24
N HIS A 17 10.12 -19.03 95.77
CA HIS A 17 9.75 -20.41 95.46
C HIS A 17 10.25 -20.83 94.07
N LYS A 18 10.99 -21.95 93.98
CA LYS A 18 11.55 -22.47 92.71
C LYS A 18 10.50 -22.59 91.59
N HIS A 19 9.31 -23.10 91.91
CA HIS A 19 8.20 -23.24 90.95
C HIS A 19 7.45 -21.92 90.70
N GLY A 20 7.35 -21.04 91.71
CA GLY A 20 6.69 -19.74 91.59
C GLY A 20 7.44 -18.80 90.63
N ARG A 21 8.77 -18.77 90.69
CA ARG A 21 9.61 -17.98 89.78
C ARG A 21 9.49 -18.43 88.33
N ILE A 22 9.51 -19.74 88.08
CA ILE A 22 9.34 -20.29 86.72
C ILE A 22 7.95 -19.95 86.18
N ALA A 23 6.90 -20.17 86.98
CA ALA A 23 5.53 -19.83 86.58
C ALA A 23 5.36 -18.34 86.27
N LEU A 24 5.97 -17.44 87.06
CA LEU A 24 5.90 -16.00 86.85
C LEU A 24 6.64 -15.53 85.58
N ILE A 25 7.81 -16.10 85.30
CA ILE A 25 8.54 -15.84 84.05
C ILE A 25 7.71 -16.29 82.84
N PHE A 26 7.16 -17.51 82.88
CA PHE A 26 6.30 -18.00 81.80
C PHE A 26 5.03 -17.16 81.63
N LEU A 27 4.37 -16.77 82.72
CA LEU A 27 3.17 -15.93 82.68
C LEU A 27 3.42 -14.59 81.99
N LEU A 28 4.57 -13.96 82.24
CA LEU A 28 4.94 -12.68 81.62
C LEU A 28 5.40 -12.83 80.16
N ILE A 29 5.98 -13.98 79.80
CA ILE A 29 6.48 -14.26 78.44
C ILE A 29 5.34 -14.74 77.52
N VAL A 30 4.30 -15.40 78.02
CA VAL A 30 3.21 -15.96 77.20
C VAL A 30 2.54 -14.90 76.31
N PRO A 31 2.14 -13.71 76.80
CA PRO A 31 1.61 -12.66 75.93
C PRO A 31 2.60 -12.16 74.88
N LEU A 32 3.91 -12.15 75.19
CA LEU A 32 4.96 -11.76 74.25
C LEU A 32 5.19 -12.81 73.17
N ILE A 33 5.14 -14.09 73.52
CA ILE A 33 5.14 -15.22 72.56
C ILE A 33 3.90 -15.17 71.68
N TYR A 34 2.74 -14.89 72.27
CA TYR A 34 1.46 -14.75 71.58
C TYR A 34 1.52 -13.63 70.55
N SER A 35 1.78 -12.40 70.99
CA SER A 35 1.88 -11.26 70.07
C SER A 35 3.04 -11.43 69.11
N GLY A 36 4.21 -11.90 69.56
CA GLY A 36 5.41 -12.05 68.75
C GLY A 36 5.28 -13.05 67.61
N PHE A 37 4.98 -14.33 67.90
CA PHE A 37 4.88 -15.34 66.85
C PHE A 37 3.62 -15.19 66.00
N PHE A 38 2.50 -14.77 66.59
CA PHE A 38 1.27 -14.53 65.84
C PHE A 38 1.41 -13.31 64.93
N LEU A 39 1.91 -12.16 65.41
CA LEU A 39 2.18 -11.04 64.51
C LEU A 39 3.25 -11.39 63.47
N ALA A 40 4.35 -12.05 63.84
CA ALA A 40 5.41 -12.39 62.90
C ALA A 40 4.93 -13.30 61.74
N GLY A 41 4.00 -14.22 62.01
CA GLY A 41 3.41 -15.09 60.99
C GLY A 41 2.38 -14.40 60.09
N TYR A 42 1.72 -13.34 60.57
CA TYR A 42 0.61 -12.67 59.88
C TYR A 42 0.89 -11.20 59.48
N TRP A 43 2.07 -10.67 59.78
CA TRP A 43 2.41 -9.24 59.61
C TRP A 43 2.26 -8.76 58.16
N ASP A 44 2.75 -9.57 57.23
CA ASP A 44 2.71 -9.24 55.80
C ASP A 44 2.82 -10.50 54.91
N PRO A 45 1.80 -11.38 54.90
CA PRO A 45 1.78 -12.54 54.00
C PRO A 45 1.60 -12.13 52.53
N TYR A 46 0.96 -10.99 52.25
CA TYR A 46 0.70 -10.50 50.89
C TYR A 46 1.89 -9.75 50.27
N GLY A 47 2.76 -9.12 51.06
CA GLY A 47 4.01 -8.54 50.58
C GLY A 47 5.10 -9.57 50.27
N LYS A 48 4.85 -10.86 50.54
CA LYS A 48 5.75 -12.00 50.28
C LYS A 48 5.26 -12.95 49.19
N LEU A 49 4.33 -12.51 48.36
CA LEU A 49 3.79 -13.34 47.27
C LEU A 49 4.86 -13.75 46.27
N ASP A 50 5.95 -12.99 46.16
CA ASP A 50 7.17 -13.32 45.41
C ASP A 50 7.82 -14.65 45.82
N LYS A 51 7.41 -15.22 46.96
CA LYS A 51 7.84 -16.53 47.46
C LYS A 51 6.83 -17.66 47.26
N LEU A 52 5.61 -17.34 46.82
CA LEU A 52 4.56 -18.35 46.59
C LEU A 52 4.85 -19.11 45.29
N PRO A 53 5.20 -20.41 45.35
CA PRO A 53 5.59 -21.15 44.16
C PRO A 53 4.41 -21.39 43.21
N VAL A 54 4.59 -20.98 41.96
CA VAL A 54 3.60 -21.14 40.88
C VAL A 54 4.27 -21.79 39.68
N ALA A 55 3.72 -22.91 39.21
CA ALA A 55 4.20 -23.55 37.99
C ALA A 55 3.60 -22.88 36.76
N VAL A 56 4.42 -22.65 35.74
CA VAL A 56 4.00 -22.14 34.44
C VAL A 56 4.38 -23.16 33.36
N VAL A 57 3.40 -23.56 32.57
CA VAL A 57 3.54 -24.51 31.46
C VAL A 57 3.22 -23.77 30.17
N ASN A 58 4.17 -23.70 29.24
CA ASN A 58 3.95 -23.14 27.92
C ASN A 58 3.91 -24.25 26.87
N LEU A 59 2.75 -24.45 26.26
CA LEU A 59 2.56 -25.39 25.14
C LEU A 59 2.38 -24.67 23.81
N ASP A 60 2.36 -23.33 23.81
CA ASP A 60 2.13 -22.49 22.63
C ASP A 60 3.17 -22.75 21.54
N LYS A 61 2.73 -22.78 20.29
CA LYS A 61 3.58 -23.06 19.12
C LYS A 61 3.86 -21.81 18.28
N GLY A 62 3.33 -20.65 18.67
CA GLY A 62 3.32 -19.47 17.83
C GLY A 62 2.29 -19.58 16.69
N ALA A 63 2.05 -18.48 16.00
CA ALA A 63 1.21 -18.41 14.82
C ALA A 63 1.72 -17.36 13.84
N ALA A 64 1.31 -17.45 12.58
CA ALA A 64 1.54 -16.39 11.61
C ALA A 64 0.31 -15.47 11.58
N MET A 65 0.53 -14.16 11.68
CA MET A 65 -0.47 -13.15 11.38
C MET A 65 0.13 -12.29 10.27
N ASP A 66 -0.41 -12.44 9.06
CA ASP A 66 0.17 -11.93 7.82
C ASP A 66 1.62 -12.44 7.59
N GLU A 67 2.59 -11.52 7.49
CA GLU A 67 4.03 -11.78 7.26
C GLU A 67 4.87 -11.81 8.55
N LYS A 68 4.25 -11.62 9.73
CA LYS A 68 4.92 -11.62 11.03
C LYS A 68 4.54 -12.84 11.86
N THR A 69 5.54 -13.49 12.42
CA THR A 69 5.36 -14.57 13.41
C THR A 69 5.01 -13.97 14.77
N ILE A 70 3.85 -14.35 15.30
CA ILE A 70 3.38 -14.01 16.65
C ILE A 70 3.73 -15.15 17.59
N HIS A 71 4.40 -14.83 18.69
CA HIS A 71 4.78 -15.75 19.76
C HIS A 71 4.22 -15.26 21.10
N ALA A 72 2.89 -15.04 21.15
CA ALA A 72 2.21 -14.47 22.31
C ALA A 72 2.42 -15.29 23.59
N GLY A 73 2.52 -16.62 23.51
CA GLY A 73 2.84 -17.47 24.65
C GLY A 73 4.27 -17.27 25.18
N ASP A 74 5.26 -17.20 24.28
CA ASP A 74 6.66 -16.97 24.66
C ASP A 74 6.88 -15.56 25.21
N ASP A 75 6.24 -14.56 24.61
CA ASP A 75 6.25 -13.18 25.09
C ASP A 75 5.62 -13.09 26.47
N PHE A 76 4.53 -13.83 26.72
CA PHE A 76 3.95 -13.91 28.05
C PHE A 76 4.90 -14.56 29.06
N VAL A 77 5.53 -15.70 28.71
CA VAL A 77 6.55 -16.36 29.55
C VAL A 77 7.72 -15.43 29.87
N LYS A 78 8.18 -14.65 28.89
CA LYS A 78 9.26 -13.68 29.07
C LYS A 78 8.87 -12.58 30.06
N ASN A 79 7.67 -12.01 29.91
CA ASN A 79 7.13 -11.03 30.86
C ASN A 79 6.99 -11.61 32.28
N LEU A 80 6.57 -12.87 32.42
CA LEU A 80 6.49 -13.54 33.73
C LEU A 80 7.87 -13.75 34.38
N LYS A 81 8.93 -13.98 33.58
CA LYS A 81 10.30 -14.07 34.11
C LYS A 81 10.82 -12.74 34.65
N GLU A 82 10.38 -11.64 34.07
CA GLU A 82 10.75 -10.27 34.49
C GLU A 82 9.93 -9.81 35.71
N ASN A 83 8.70 -10.32 35.86
CA ASN A 83 7.81 -9.97 36.95
C ASN A 83 8.07 -10.81 38.22
N LYS A 84 8.30 -10.13 39.36
CA LYS A 84 8.55 -10.76 40.66
C LYS A 84 7.32 -10.79 41.59
N GLU A 85 6.10 -10.68 41.05
CA GLU A 85 4.86 -10.75 41.83
C GLU A 85 4.62 -12.13 42.48
N LEU A 86 5.11 -13.21 41.85
CA LEU A 86 5.03 -14.60 42.34
C LEU A 86 6.34 -15.34 42.08
N ALA A 87 6.58 -16.46 42.79
CA ALA A 87 7.71 -17.34 42.50
C ALA A 87 7.36 -18.26 41.30
N PHE A 88 7.52 -17.74 40.08
CA PHE A 88 7.25 -18.51 38.87
C PHE A 88 8.32 -19.58 38.59
N HIS A 89 7.86 -20.81 38.35
CA HIS A 89 8.67 -21.95 37.98
C HIS A 89 8.20 -22.51 36.63
N PHE A 90 9.03 -22.38 35.61
CA PHE A 90 8.73 -22.87 34.27
C PHE A 90 9.09 -24.34 34.17
N VAL A 91 8.08 -25.20 34.05
CA VAL A 91 8.22 -26.66 34.13
C VAL A 91 7.37 -27.35 33.07
N SER A 92 7.60 -28.65 32.86
CA SER A 92 6.73 -29.47 32.02
C SER A 92 5.36 -29.66 32.68
N GLU A 93 4.33 -29.91 31.88
CA GLU A 93 2.96 -30.18 32.34
C GLU A 93 2.91 -31.25 33.44
N LYS A 94 3.62 -32.37 33.22
CA LYS A 94 3.71 -33.47 34.20
C LYS A 94 4.28 -32.99 35.55
N ASN A 95 5.39 -32.24 35.52
CA ASN A 95 6.02 -31.74 36.75
C ASN A 95 5.16 -30.68 37.45
N ALA A 96 4.38 -29.91 36.69
CA ALA A 96 3.44 -28.94 37.25
C ALA A 96 2.31 -29.63 38.00
N ASP A 97 1.70 -30.66 37.39
CA ASP A 97 0.59 -31.41 37.98
C ASP A 97 1.01 -32.26 39.18
N GLU A 98 2.18 -32.92 39.12
CA GLU A 98 2.75 -33.63 40.28
C GLU A 98 3.09 -32.64 41.40
N GLY A 99 3.73 -31.51 41.07
CA GLY A 99 4.09 -30.50 42.06
C GLY A 99 2.87 -29.82 42.71
N LEU A 100 1.74 -29.70 42.03
CA LEU A 100 0.49 -29.18 42.61
C LEU A 100 -0.17 -30.17 43.58
N LYS A 101 0.03 -31.48 43.38
CA LYS A 101 -0.45 -32.53 44.31
C LYS A 101 0.46 -32.65 45.54
N GLU A 102 1.77 -32.52 45.35
CA GLU A 102 2.80 -32.65 46.39
C GLU A 102 3.05 -31.37 47.21
N ASP A 103 2.21 -30.33 47.06
CA ASP A 103 2.34 -29.04 47.76
C ASP A 103 3.63 -28.27 47.43
N LYS A 104 4.26 -28.61 46.29
CA LYS A 104 5.43 -27.89 45.75
C LYS A 104 5.03 -26.62 45.01
N TYR A 105 3.84 -26.62 44.40
CA TYR A 105 3.24 -25.47 43.74
C TYR A 105 1.82 -25.27 44.27
N TYR A 106 1.43 -24.01 44.50
CA TYR A 106 0.07 -23.69 44.93
C TYR A 106 -0.88 -23.43 43.76
N MET A 107 -0.31 -23.23 42.57
CA MET A 107 -1.03 -22.96 41.34
C MET A 107 -0.22 -23.41 40.13
N VAL A 108 -0.91 -23.87 39.09
CA VAL A 108 -0.36 -24.13 37.76
C VAL A 108 -1.06 -23.21 36.76
N VAL A 109 -0.31 -22.50 35.93
CA VAL A 109 -0.82 -21.73 34.79
C VAL A 109 -0.34 -22.39 33.51
N THR A 110 -1.27 -22.74 32.62
CA THR A 110 -0.99 -23.42 31.35
C THR A 110 -1.42 -22.54 30.19
N ILE A 111 -0.46 -22.27 29.29
CA ILE A 111 -0.66 -21.60 28.01
C ILE A 111 -0.88 -22.71 26.96
N PRO A 112 -2.08 -22.86 26.39
CA PRO A 112 -2.39 -23.91 25.43
C PRO A 112 -1.61 -23.77 24.11
N ALA A 113 -1.56 -24.86 23.34
CA ALA A 113 -0.80 -24.91 22.08
C ALA A 113 -1.34 -24.01 20.96
N ASP A 114 -2.62 -23.62 21.04
CA ASP A 114 -3.32 -22.76 20.10
C ASP A 114 -3.43 -21.30 20.57
N PHE A 115 -2.72 -20.92 21.63
CA PHE A 115 -2.82 -19.59 22.23
C PHE A 115 -2.48 -18.48 21.22
N SER A 116 -1.29 -18.51 20.62
CA SER A 116 -0.91 -17.51 19.60
C SER A 116 -1.80 -17.54 18.37
N LYS A 117 -2.30 -18.73 17.98
CA LYS A 117 -3.21 -18.88 16.83
C LYS A 117 -4.55 -18.20 17.09
N LYS A 118 -5.10 -18.32 18.29
CA LYS A 118 -6.34 -17.64 18.66
C LYS A 118 -6.12 -16.13 18.72
N VAL A 119 -5.00 -15.66 19.28
CA VAL A 119 -4.64 -14.23 19.29
C VAL A 119 -4.56 -13.63 17.87
N SER A 120 -4.14 -14.38 16.85
CA SER A 120 -4.05 -13.87 15.46
C SER A 120 -5.38 -13.78 14.71
N THR A 121 -6.47 -14.37 15.22
CA THR A 121 -7.76 -14.48 14.49
C THR A 121 -8.60 -13.20 14.46
N LEU A 122 -8.11 -12.06 14.97
CA LEU A 122 -8.88 -10.81 15.08
C LEU A 122 -9.44 -10.34 13.72
N MET A 123 -8.67 -10.55 12.66
CA MET A 123 -9.04 -10.13 11.30
C MET A 123 -9.71 -11.26 10.49
N ASP A 124 -9.83 -12.47 11.05
CA ASP A 124 -10.48 -13.60 10.40
C ASP A 124 -12.01 -13.40 10.38
N GLU A 125 -12.72 -14.16 9.53
CA GLU A 125 -14.18 -14.13 9.48
C GLU A 125 -14.86 -14.51 10.80
N LYS A 126 -14.17 -15.30 11.63
CA LYS A 126 -14.65 -15.79 12.94
C LYS A 126 -13.53 -15.65 13.99
N PRO A 127 -13.46 -14.52 14.68
CA PRO A 127 -12.47 -14.32 15.74
C PRO A 127 -12.75 -15.23 16.94
N GLU A 128 -11.71 -15.83 17.51
CA GLU A 128 -11.78 -16.65 18.72
C GLU A 128 -10.84 -16.12 19.81
N PRO A 129 -11.31 -15.87 21.05
CA PRO A 129 -10.45 -15.40 22.13
C PRO A 129 -9.49 -16.49 22.59
N ALA A 130 -8.28 -16.08 22.95
CA ALA A 130 -7.28 -16.99 23.50
C ALA A 130 -7.67 -17.42 24.92
N GLN A 131 -7.31 -18.64 25.31
CA GLN A 131 -7.64 -19.18 26.62
C GLN A 131 -6.39 -19.40 27.45
N LEU A 132 -6.36 -18.89 28.67
CA LEU A 132 -5.34 -19.19 29.66
C LEU A 132 -5.95 -20.12 30.72
N GLN A 133 -5.34 -21.29 30.89
CA GLN A 133 -5.84 -22.29 31.82
C GLN A 133 -5.09 -22.15 33.14
N TYR A 134 -5.77 -22.27 34.27
CA TYR A 134 -5.11 -22.33 35.56
C TYR A 134 -5.74 -23.36 36.48
N LYS A 135 -4.90 -23.96 37.32
CA LYS A 135 -5.25 -25.05 38.22
C LYS A 135 -4.81 -24.73 39.63
N VAL A 136 -5.71 -24.89 40.59
CA VAL A 136 -5.46 -24.65 42.03
C VAL A 136 -5.95 -25.82 42.87
N ASN A 137 -5.41 -25.96 44.09
CA ASN A 137 -5.80 -27.02 45.02
C ASN A 137 -6.34 -26.43 46.34
N PRO A 138 -7.62 -25.99 46.36
CA PRO A 138 -8.18 -25.33 47.54
C PRO A 138 -8.30 -26.26 48.75
N GLY A 139 -8.33 -27.58 48.55
CA GLY A 139 -8.31 -28.57 49.63
C GLY A 139 -6.99 -28.69 50.39
N LYS A 140 -5.86 -28.35 49.75
CA LYS A 140 -4.55 -28.27 50.44
C LYS A 140 -4.37 -26.91 51.10
N ASN A 141 -4.67 -25.81 50.40
CA ASN A 141 -4.67 -24.48 51.00
C ASN A 141 -5.66 -23.54 50.29
N PHE A 142 -6.76 -23.24 50.96
CA PHE A 142 -7.83 -22.42 50.41
C PHE A 142 -7.40 -20.97 50.16
N VAL A 143 -6.62 -20.39 51.08
CA VAL A 143 -6.14 -19.00 50.96
C VAL A 143 -5.15 -18.87 49.80
N ALA A 144 -4.26 -19.85 49.61
CA ALA A 144 -3.35 -19.89 48.47
C ALA A 144 -4.10 -20.00 47.13
N ALA A 145 -5.16 -20.82 47.07
CA ALA A 145 -5.99 -20.95 45.88
C ALA A 145 -6.72 -19.64 45.53
N GLN A 146 -7.18 -18.88 46.54
CA GLN A 146 -7.80 -17.58 46.33
C GLN A 146 -6.79 -16.52 45.88
N ILE A 147 -5.63 -16.46 46.53
CA ILE A 147 -4.51 -15.61 46.13
C ILE A 147 -4.09 -15.90 44.68
N GLY A 148 -3.95 -17.19 44.34
CA GLY A 148 -3.62 -17.63 42.98
C GLY A 148 -4.67 -17.21 41.95
N THR A 149 -5.96 -17.36 42.29
CA THR A 149 -7.07 -16.91 41.43
C THR A 149 -6.96 -15.41 41.12
N THR A 150 -6.80 -14.57 42.14
CA THR A 150 -6.64 -13.12 41.95
C THR A 150 -5.36 -12.77 41.18
N ALA A 151 -4.27 -13.50 41.41
CA ALA A 151 -3.03 -13.30 40.65
C ALA A 151 -3.21 -13.62 39.16
N VAL A 152 -3.93 -14.69 38.81
CA VAL A 152 -4.23 -15.05 37.41
C VAL A 152 -5.18 -14.06 36.75
N GLU A 153 -6.15 -13.50 37.47
CA GLU A 153 -7.00 -12.41 36.96
C GLU A 153 -6.19 -11.14 36.65
N ASN A 154 -5.25 -10.78 37.53
CA ASN A 154 -4.33 -9.68 37.26
C ASN A 154 -3.42 -9.96 36.05
N MET A 155 -2.93 -11.19 35.91
CA MET A 155 -2.16 -11.63 34.73
C MET A 155 -3.01 -11.56 33.46
N LYS A 156 -4.25 -12.08 33.46
CA LYS A 156 -5.22 -11.98 32.35
C LYS A 156 -5.35 -10.52 31.92
N THR A 157 -5.53 -9.61 32.87
CA THR A 157 -5.72 -8.17 32.59
C THR A 157 -4.48 -7.55 31.94
N LYS A 158 -3.28 -7.81 32.48
CA LYS A 158 -2.02 -7.30 31.91
C LYS A 158 -1.77 -7.83 30.49
N ILE A 159 -2.00 -9.12 30.27
CA ILE A 159 -1.87 -9.74 28.93
C ILE A 159 -2.90 -9.15 27.98
N SER A 160 -4.17 -9.04 28.41
CA SER A 160 -5.24 -8.49 27.58
C SER A 160 -4.92 -7.07 27.14
N ASN A 161 -4.45 -6.21 28.06
CA ASN A 161 -4.02 -4.86 27.72
C ASN A 161 -2.86 -4.84 26.71
N SER A 162 -1.89 -5.75 26.85
CA SER A 162 -0.77 -5.87 25.92
C SER A 162 -1.25 -6.28 24.52
N ILE A 163 -2.14 -7.27 24.44
CA ILE A 163 -2.72 -7.74 23.17
C ILE A 163 -3.60 -6.66 22.53
N THR A 164 -4.48 -6.00 23.29
CA THR A 164 -5.31 -4.90 22.81
C THR A 164 -4.47 -3.72 22.32
N LYS A 165 -3.33 -3.42 22.96
CA LYS A 165 -2.37 -2.42 22.46
C LYS A 165 -1.80 -2.82 21.10
N SER A 166 -1.36 -4.07 20.96
CA SER A 166 -0.88 -4.60 19.67
C SER A 166 -1.96 -4.57 18.58
N TYR A 167 -3.21 -4.89 18.92
CA TYR A 167 -4.35 -4.77 18.01
C TYR A 167 -4.59 -3.32 17.58
N THR A 168 -4.53 -2.37 18.51
CA THR A 168 -4.70 -0.94 18.23
C THR A 168 -3.61 -0.45 17.29
N GLU A 169 -2.35 -0.74 17.57
CA GLU A 169 -1.22 -0.34 16.71
C GLU A 169 -1.33 -0.96 15.31
N GLY A 170 -1.70 -2.25 15.22
CA GLY A 170 -1.90 -2.94 13.94
C GLY A 170 -3.03 -2.34 13.11
N VAL A 171 -4.20 -2.11 13.71
CA VAL A 171 -5.37 -1.54 13.04
C VAL A 171 -5.13 -0.09 12.62
N PHE A 172 -4.56 0.75 13.49
CA PHE A 172 -4.24 2.15 13.15
C PHE A 172 -3.21 2.25 12.02
N SER A 173 -2.19 1.40 12.00
CA SER A 173 -1.22 1.34 10.90
C SER A 173 -1.90 1.03 9.57
N LYS A 174 -2.82 0.05 9.55
CA LYS A 174 -3.56 -0.31 8.32
C LYS A 174 -4.50 0.80 7.85
N PHE A 175 -5.13 1.53 8.78
CA PHE A 175 -5.92 2.71 8.42
C PHE A 175 -5.05 3.81 7.81
N GLN A 176 -3.82 3.99 8.30
CA GLN A 176 -2.90 4.97 7.75
C GLN A 176 -2.43 4.58 6.34
N ASP A 177 -2.06 3.31 6.12
CA ASP A 177 -1.69 2.79 4.79
C ASP A 177 -2.84 2.93 3.79
N LEU A 178 -4.07 2.63 4.24
CA LEU A 178 -5.26 2.77 3.42
C LEU A 178 -5.56 4.23 3.09
N ALA A 179 -5.53 5.12 4.10
CA ALA A 179 -5.75 6.55 3.90
C ALA A 179 -4.72 7.13 2.92
N GLN A 180 -3.47 6.70 3.02
CA GLN A 180 -2.42 7.05 2.06
C GLN A 180 -2.76 6.51 0.66
N GLY A 181 -3.14 5.24 0.54
CA GLY A 181 -3.52 4.64 -0.75
C GLY A 181 -4.73 5.32 -1.41
N LEU A 182 -5.73 5.72 -0.63
CA LEU A 182 -6.88 6.51 -1.10
C LEU A 182 -6.48 7.93 -1.51
N SER A 183 -5.59 8.56 -0.75
CA SER A 183 -5.01 9.87 -1.08
C SER A 183 -4.24 9.81 -2.40
N ASP A 184 -3.38 8.80 -2.57
CA ASP A 184 -2.61 8.57 -3.80
C ASP A 184 -3.52 8.30 -4.99
N ALA A 185 -4.57 7.50 -4.81
CA ALA A 185 -5.57 7.23 -5.85
C ALA A 185 -6.37 8.49 -6.22
N SER A 186 -6.76 9.30 -5.22
CA SER A 186 -7.43 10.59 -5.45
C SER A 186 -6.52 11.57 -6.21
N ASN A 187 -5.24 11.66 -5.82
CA ASN A 187 -4.25 12.48 -6.52
C ASN A 187 -4.01 11.98 -7.95
N GLY A 188 -3.97 10.67 -8.16
CA GLY A 188 -3.87 10.05 -9.48
C GLY A 188 -5.07 10.36 -10.37
N ALA A 189 -6.29 10.28 -9.83
CA ALA A 189 -7.51 10.67 -10.53
C ALA A 189 -7.51 12.16 -10.90
N GLY A 190 -7.03 13.04 -10.00
CA GLY A 190 -6.84 14.46 -10.26
C GLY A 190 -5.90 14.72 -11.44
N LYS A 191 -4.71 14.11 -11.45
CA LYS A 191 -3.75 14.21 -12.56
C LYS A 191 -4.30 13.69 -13.88
N LEU A 192 -5.08 12.60 -13.84
CA LEU A 192 -5.72 12.05 -15.04
C LEU A 192 -6.76 13.03 -15.61
N HIS A 193 -7.55 13.67 -14.76
CA HIS A 193 -8.51 14.69 -15.18
C HIS A 193 -7.82 15.93 -15.76
N GLU A 194 -6.76 16.43 -15.13
CA GLU A 194 -5.94 17.54 -15.67
C GLU A 194 -5.35 17.18 -17.03
N GLY A 195 -4.69 16.02 -17.16
CA GLY A 195 -4.11 15.57 -18.43
C GLY A 195 -5.15 15.34 -19.53
N THR A 196 -6.36 14.88 -19.17
CA THR A 196 -7.47 14.73 -20.13
C THR A 196 -8.01 16.10 -20.56
N THR A 197 -8.03 17.08 -19.67
CA THR A 197 -8.40 18.47 -19.99
C THR A 197 -7.39 19.10 -20.93
N ASP A 198 -6.09 18.94 -20.68
CA ASP A 198 -5.03 19.43 -21.56
C ASP A 198 -5.10 18.78 -22.94
N ALA A 199 -5.30 17.47 -23.00
CA ALA A 199 -5.47 16.74 -24.26
C ALA A 199 -6.72 17.21 -25.02
N ARG A 200 -7.81 17.53 -24.32
CA ARG A 200 -9.03 18.10 -24.93
C ARG A 200 -8.76 19.48 -25.54
N ASN A 201 -8.08 20.35 -24.81
CA ASN A 201 -7.67 21.66 -25.32
C ASN A 201 -6.77 21.52 -26.57
N GLY A 202 -5.86 20.54 -26.57
CA GLY A 202 -5.03 20.22 -27.73
C GLY A 202 -5.83 19.67 -28.92
N ALA A 203 -6.85 18.83 -28.66
CA ALA A 203 -7.75 18.33 -29.69
C ALA A 203 -8.61 19.44 -30.31
N ASP A 204 -9.08 20.39 -29.50
CA ASP A 204 -9.81 21.58 -29.98
C ASP A 204 -8.90 22.46 -30.86
N GLN A 205 -7.64 22.67 -30.47
CA GLN A 205 -6.66 23.38 -31.30
C GLN A 205 -6.37 22.65 -32.62
N LEU A 206 -6.30 21.32 -32.60
CA LEU A 206 -6.13 20.50 -33.79
C LEU A 206 -7.34 20.65 -34.72
N ALA A 207 -8.56 20.58 -34.19
CA ALA A 207 -9.79 20.79 -34.96
C ALA A 207 -9.82 22.17 -35.63
N ASP A 208 -9.46 23.23 -34.91
CA ASP A 208 -9.32 24.59 -35.47
C ASP A 208 -8.28 24.63 -36.60
N GLY A 209 -7.13 23.95 -36.41
CA GLY A 209 -6.09 23.83 -37.44
C GLY A 209 -6.59 23.12 -38.71
N ILE A 210 -7.37 22.05 -38.55
CA ILE A 210 -7.98 21.30 -39.64
C ILE A 210 -9.02 22.15 -40.38
N HIS A 211 -9.86 22.90 -39.67
CA HIS A 211 -10.80 23.84 -40.29
C HIS A 211 -10.08 24.88 -41.14
N ARG A 212 -9.00 25.48 -40.63
CA ARG A 212 -8.18 26.43 -41.40
C ARG A 212 -7.53 25.78 -42.62
N LEU A 213 -7.08 24.53 -42.52
CA LEU A 213 -6.56 23.77 -43.66
C LEU A 213 -7.64 23.51 -44.71
N SER A 214 -8.84 23.11 -44.28
CA SER A 214 -10.00 22.88 -45.16
C SER A 214 -10.40 24.15 -45.90
N ASP A 215 -10.48 25.28 -45.19
CA ASP A 215 -10.77 26.60 -45.77
C ASP A 215 -9.70 27.03 -46.77
N GLY A 216 -8.42 26.87 -46.41
CA GLY A 216 -7.29 27.18 -47.28
C GLY A 216 -7.31 26.31 -48.55
N THR A 217 -7.60 25.02 -48.40
CA THR A 217 -7.68 24.07 -49.52
C THR A 217 -8.85 24.40 -50.44
N SER A 218 -10.00 24.79 -49.88
CA SER A 218 -11.16 25.23 -50.67
C SER A 218 -10.84 26.50 -51.48
N LYS A 219 -10.17 27.48 -50.87
CA LYS A 219 -9.73 28.70 -51.59
C LYS A 219 -8.75 28.39 -52.72
N VAL A 220 -7.80 27.47 -52.49
CA VAL A 220 -6.87 27.03 -53.54
C VAL A 220 -7.63 26.28 -54.65
N LYS A 221 -8.59 25.42 -54.29
CA LYS A 221 -9.43 24.71 -55.26
C LYS A 221 -10.22 25.68 -56.15
N GLU A 222 -10.90 26.66 -55.56
CA GLU A 222 -11.62 27.70 -56.31
C GLU A 222 -10.68 28.51 -57.22
N GLY A 223 -9.51 28.90 -56.72
CA GLY A 223 -8.50 29.62 -57.51
C GLY A 223 -8.00 28.77 -58.69
N SER A 224 -7.76 27.49 -58.45
CA SER A 224 -7.41 26.52 -59.46
C SER A 224 -8.50 26.35 -60.51
N GLU A 225 -9.78 26.20 -60.13
CA GLU A 225 -10.89 26.08 -61.09
C GLU A 225 -11.00 27.31 -62.00
N LYS A 226 -10.83 28.52 -61.44
CA LYS A 226 -10.75 29.76 -62.25
C LYS A 226 -9.58 29.73 -63.23
N LEU A 227 -8.40 29.29 -62.79
CA LEU A 227 -7.23 29.22 -63.66
C LEU A 227 -7.37 28.13 -64.74
N ALA A 228 -8.03 27.01 -64.42
CA ALA A 228 -8.36 25.94 -65.35
C ALA A 228 -9.27 26.42 -66.48
N SER A 229 -10.29 27.23 -66.17
CA SER A 229 -11.17 27.81 -67.19
C SER A 229 -10.42 28.77 -68.14
N SER A 230 -9.41 29.49 -67.63
CA SER A 230 -8.58 30.42 -68.42
C SER A 230 -7.55 29.69 -69.30
N LYS A 231 -7.15 28.47 -68.91
CA LYS A 231 -6.18 27.65 -69.64
C LYS A 231 -6.61 27.34 -71.06
N SER A 232 -7.87 26.94 -71.27
CA SER A 232 -8.37 26.62 -72.62
C SER A 232 -8.25 27.85 -73.50
N ALA A 233 -8.82 28.97 -73.07
CA ALA A 233 -8.80 30.23 -73.83
C ALA A 233 -7.39 30.70 -74.18
N LEU A 234 -6.42 30.57 -73.26
CA LEU A 234 -5.03 30.92 -73.53
C LEU A 234 -4.34 29.96 -74.51
N THR A 235 -4.63 28.66 -74.40
CA THR A 235 -4.08 27.64 -75.32
C THR A 235 -4.66 27.82 -76.72
N ASP A 236 -5.97 28.03 -76.82
CA ASP A 236 -6.69 28.25 -78.05
C ASP A 236 -6.21 29.54 -78.74
N GLY A 237 -6.13 30.65 -78.00
CA GLY A 237 -5.61 31.91 -78.54
C GLY A 237 -4.14 31.84 -78.98
N ALA A 238 -3.30 31.09 -78.27
CA ALA A 238 -1.91 30.87 -78.71
C ALA A 238 -1.83 30.02 -79.98
N ASN A 239 -2.70 29.01 -80.12
CA ASN A 239 -2.81 28.20 -81.33
C ASN A 239 -3.33 29.03 -82.52
N GLU A 240 -4.34 29.87 -82.32
CA GLU A 240 -4.85 30.81 -83.34
C GLU A 240 -3.78 31.79 -83.78
N LEU A 241 -3.03 32.37 -82.84
CA LEU A 241 -1.90 33.25 -83.15
C LEU A 241 -0.81 32.52 -83.96
N SER A 242 -0.48 31.29 -83.59
CA SER A 242 0.48 30.45 -84.32
C SER A 242 0.01 30.20 -85.76
N GLN A 243 -1.24 29.79 -85.94
CA GLN A 243 -1.82 29.55 -87.27
C GLN A 243 -1.85 30.82 -88.13
N GLY A 244 -2.30 31.94 -87.57
CA GLY A 244 -2.34 33.23 -88.26
C GLY A 244 -0.96 33.74 -88.64
N ALA A 245 0.04 33.58 -87.76
CA ALA A 245 1.43 33.95 -88.04
C ALA A 245 2.05 33.07 -89.14
N THR A 246 1.78 31.76 -89.13
CA THR A 246 2.22 30.86 -90.21
C THR A 246 1.57 31.23 -91.54
N SER A 247 0.27 31.52 -91.55
CA SER A 247 -0.43 31.97 -92.77
C SER A 247 0.12 33.29 -93.30
N LEU A 248 0.38 34.25 -92.43
CA LEU A 248 1.01 35.52 -92.80
C LEU A 248 2.42 35.29 -93.39
N HIS A 249 3.23 34.43 -92.76
CA HIS A 249 4.56 34.09 -93.28
C HIS A 249 4.48 33.47 -94.68
N SER A 250 3.61 32.49 -94.89
CA SER A 250 3.39 31.88 -96.22
C SER A 250 2.90 32.89 -97.25
N GLY A 251 2.01 33.82 -96.87
CA GLY A 251 1.57 34.92 -97.74
C GLY A 251 2.72 35.85 -98.14
N MET A 252 3.64 36.12 -97.22
CA MET A 252 4.84 36.92 -97.49
C MET A 252 5.85 36.20 -98.39
N GLU A 253 5.99 34.88 -98.25
CA GLU A 253 6.79 34.06 -99.18
C GLU A 253 6.20 34.10 -100.60
N LEU A 254 4.87 33.99 -100.73
CA LEU A 254 4.19 34.13 -102.02
C LEU A 254 4.40 35.52 -102.64
N LEU A 255 4.32 36.58 -101.83
CA LEU A 255 4.57 37.95 -102.29
C LEU A 255 6.03 38.12 -102.73
N ALA A 256 6.99 37.56 -102.00
CA ALA A 256 8.41 37.57 -102.36
C ALA A 256 8.67 36.81 -103.66
N GLN A 257 7.94 35.73 -103.91
CA GLN A 257 8.02 35.00 -105.18
C GLN A 257 7.46 35.83 -106.34
N GLY A 258 6.33 36.52 -106.15
CA GLY A 258 5.75 37.42 -107.15
C GLY A 258 6.63 38.63 -107.46
N GLU A 259 7.28 39.20 -106.44
CA GLU A 259 8.25 40.29 -106.60
C GLU A 259 9.44 39.88 -107.49
N LYS A 260 10.01 38.68 -107.28
CA LYS A 260 11.09 38.15 -108.15
C LYS A 260 10.64 38.00 -109.60
N THR A 261 9.41 37.55 -109.83
CA THR A 261 8.84 37.44 -111.18
C THR A 261 8.70 38.82 -111.81
N LEU A 262 8.22 39.82 -111.07
CA LEU A 262 8.11 41.20 -111.55
C LEU A 262 9.49 41.81 -111.84
N GLN A 263 10.46 41.61 -110.95
CA GLN A 263 11.85 42.07 -111.13
C GLN A 263 12.44 41.50 -112.43
N SER A 264 12.24 40.21 -112.70
CA SER A 264 12.67 39.56 -113.94
C SER A 264 12.06 40.22 -115.18
N GLY A 265 10.75 40.52 -115.15
CA GLY A 265 10.06 41.21 -116.25
C GLY A 265 10.51 42.66 -116.44
N VAL A 266 10.84 43.38 -115.35
CA VAL A 266 11.42 44.73 -115.42
C VAL A 266 12.81 44.69 -116.04
N SER A 267 13.64 43.70 -115.69
CA SER A 267 14.97 43.52 -116.30
C SER A 267 14.88 43.20 -117.79
N GLU A 268 13.95 42.33 -118.22
CA GLU A 268 13.69 42.06 -119.65
C GLU A 268 13.24 43.32 -120.40
N LEU A 269 12.32 44.10 -119.81
CA LEU A 269 11.84 45.34 -120.41
C LEU A 269 12.95 46.40 -120.51
N SER A 270 13.80 46.50 -119.48
CA SER A 270 14.98 47.38 -119.48
C SER A 270 15.97 47.00 -120.58
N ALA A 271 16.25 45.70 -120.74
CA ALA A 271 17.10 45.20 -121.82
C ALA A 271 16.55 45.58 -123.21
N GLY A 272 15.27 45.34 -123.48
CA GLY A 272 14.64 45.72 -124.75
C GLY A 272 14.58 47.23 -124.99
N THR A 273 14.47 48.03 -123.93
CA THR A 273 14.48 49.50 -124.05
C THR A 273 15.89 50.02 -124.32
N ASN A 274 16.92 49.44 -123.73
CA ASN A 274 18.32 49.76 -124.05
C ASN A 274 18.65 49.40 -125.50
N GLU A 275 18.15 48.26 -126.00
CA GLU A 275 18.24 47.92 -127.43
C GLU A 275 17.54 48.95 -128.32
N TRP A 276 16.36 49.42 -127.92
CA TRP A 276 15.64 50.47 -128.65
C TRP A 276 16.39 51.80 -128.64
N VAL A 277 16.93 52.25 -127.50
CA VAL A 277 17.77 53.46 -127.40
C VAL A 277 18.98 53.34 -128.34
N SER A 278 19.71 52.23 -128.28
CA SER A 278 20.88 52.00 -129.14
C SER A 278 20.51 51.95 -130.63
N GLY A 279 19.38 51.34 -130.99
CA GLY A 279 18.84 51.35 -132.35
C GLY A 279 18.45 52.76 -132.82
N SER A 280 17.85 53.55 -131.93
CA SER A 280 17.45 54.94 -132.18
C SER A 280 18.67 55.85 -132.39
N GLU A 281 19.76 55.64 -131.64
CA GLU A 281 21.03 56.35 -131.81
C GLU A 281 21.68 56.01 -133.16
N LYS A 282 21.77 54.73 -133.52
CA LYS A 282 22.29 54.29 -134.84
C LYS A 282 21.48 54.86 -136.00
N LEU A 283 20.15 54.91 -135.86
CA LEU A 283 19.28 55.51 -136.86
C LEU A 283 19.52 57.03 -136.97
N ALA A 284 19.67 57.73 -135.84
CA ALA A 284 20.02 59.15 -135.82
C ALA A 284 21.37 59.42 -136.52
N GLU A 285 22.39 58.61 -136.28
CA GLU A 285 23.68 58.71 -136.97
C GLU A 285 23.54 58.53 -138.49
N GLY A 286 22.76 57.54 -138.93
CA GLY A 286 22.47 57.31 -140.35
C GLY A 286 21.74 58.48 -141.00
N GLN A 287 20.83 59.12 -140.27
CA GLN A 287 20.08 60.28 -140.75
C GLN A 287 20.93 61.54 -140.83
N VAL A 288 21.85 61.78 -139.88
CA VAL A 288 22.84 62.86 -139.98
C VAL A 288 23.67 62.72 -141.25
N LYS A 289 24.07 61.50 -141.62
CA LYS A 289 24.75 61.22 -142.88
C LYS A 289 23.85 61.49 -144.10
N ALA A 290 22.59 61.08 -144.07
CA ALA A 290 21.63 61.30 -145.15
C ALA A 290 21.31 62.80 -145.35
N ASP A 291 21.14 63.54 -144.26
CA ASP A 291 20.94 65.00 -144.28
C ASP A 291 22.18 65.72 -144.83
N GLY A 292 23.38 65.31 -144.41
CA GLY A 292 24.64 65.80 -144.98
C GLY A 292 24.77 65.53 -146.48
N ALA A 293 24.37 64.34 -146.94
CA ALA A 293 24.36 63.99 -148.37
C ALA A 293 23.32 64.81 -149.16
N ALA A 294 22.10 64.97 -148.63
CA ALA A 294 21.05 65.78 -149.25
C ALA A 294 21.48 67.26 -149.38
N ASN A 295 22.07 67.82 -148.32
CA ASN A 295 22.61 69.17 -148.33
C ASN A 295 23.78 69.31 -149.32
N SER A 296 24.65 68.32 -149.43
CA SER A 296 25.75 68.33 -150.41
C SER A 296 25.24 68.29 -151.85
N ILE A 297 24.23 67.47 -152.16
CA ILE A 297 23.58 67.45 -153.49
C ILE A 297 22.98 68.81 -153.80
N LYS A 298 22.26 69.41 -152.84
CA LYS A 298 21.68 70.74 -153.00
C LYS A 298 22.76 71.79 -153.30
N GLN A 299 23.85 71.82 -152.53
CA GLN A 299 24.98 72.72 -152.76
C GLN A 299 25.62 72.52 -154.14
N GLN A 300 25.83 71.26 -154.55
CA GLN A 300 26.38 70.96 -155.88
C GLN A 300 25.44 71.40 -157.02
N LEU A 301 24.13 71.26 -156.86
CA LEU A 301 23.14 71.76 -157.82
C LEU A 301 23.13 73.29 -157.89
N GLU A 302 23.20 73.98 -156.74
CA GLU A 302 23.31 75.44 -156.66
C GLU A 302 24.60 75.95 -157.34
N GLU A 303 25.73 75.26 -157.12
CA GLU A 303 27.01 75.55 -157.77
C GLU A 303 26.97 75.27 -159.29
N TYR A 304 26.28 74.20 -159.71
CA TYR A 304 26.11 73.88 -161.13
C TYR A 304 25.30 74.96 -161.86
N VAL A 305 24.19 75.43 -161.28
CA VAL A 305 23.39 76.55 -161.83
C VAL A 305 24.23 77.83 -161.95
N LYS A 306 25.06 78.10 -160.95
CA LYS A 306 25.95 79.28 -160.94
C LYS A 306 26.93 79.27 -162.11
N ASN A 307 27.44 78.08 -162.49
CA ASN A 307 28.39 77.91 -163.58
C ASN A 307 27.71 77.74 -164.95
N HIS A 308 26.44 77.33 -165.00
CA HIS A 308 25.66 77.13 -166.23
C HIS A 308 24.27 77.80 -166.13
N PRO A 309 24.17 79.13 -166.29
CA PRO A 309 22.91 79.86 -166.07
C PRO A 309 21.78 79.45 -167.02
N GLU A 310 22.12 78.90 -168.19
CA GLU A 310 21.19 78.46 -169.23
C GLU A 310 20.23 77.36 -168.74
N VAL A 311 20.66 76.50 -167.81
CA VAL A 311 19.83 75.39 -167.29
C VAL A 311 18.73 75.84 -166.34
N GLN A 312 18.72 77.11 -165.93
CA GLN A 312 17.73 77.65 -165.00
C GLN A 312 16.32 77.70 -165.61
N GLN A 313 16.22 77.74 -166.94
CA GLN A 313 14.95 77.68 -167.67
C GLN A 313 14.56 76.26 -168.11
N ASP A 314 15.39 75.23 -167.85
CA ASP A 314 15.08 73.84 -168.22
C ASP A 314 14.05 73.24 -167.23
N PRO A 315 12.84 72.86 -167.71
CA PRO A 315 11.82 72.24 -166.88
C PRO A 315 12.28 70.94 -166.19
N ALA A 316 13.16 70.15 -166.83
CA ALA A 316 13.69 68.93 -166.25
C ALA A 316 14.65 69.22 -165.09
N PHE A 317 15.47 70.27 -165.22
CA PHE A 317 16.39 70.68 -164.17
C PHE A 317 15.65 71.28 -162.96
N GLN A 318 14.63 72.11 -163.20
CA GLN A 318 13.77 72.62 -162.12
C GLN A 318 13.11 71.50 -161.31
N LYS A 319 12.73 70.39 -161.95
CA LYS A 319 12.20 69.20 -161.27
C LYS A 319 13.24 68.52 -160.38
N ILE A 320 14.51 68.47 -160.81
CA ILE A 320 15.62 67.92 -160.00
C ILE A 320 15.88 68.80 -158.78
N VAL A 321 15.90 70.13 -158.93
CA VAL A 321 16.04 71.07 -157.82
C VAL A 321 14.88 70.94 -156.83
N ALA A 322 13.64 70.90 -157.32
CA ALA A 322 12.46 70.70 -156.48
C ALA A 322 12.49 69.35 -155.73
N THR A 323 13.03 68.30 -156.37
CA THR A 323 13.22 66.99 -155.74
C THR A 323 14.32 67.05 -154.67
N SER A 324 15.42 67.76 -154.92
CA SER A 324 16.49 68.00 -153.93
C SER A 324 15.98 68.79 -152.73
N ASP A 325 15.22 69.86 -152.95
CA ASP A 325 14.59 70.62 -151.87
C ASP A 325 13.57 69.79 -151.08
N GLY A 326 12.81 68.94 -151.78
CA GLY A 326 11.92 67.95 -151.17
C GLY A 326 12.67 66.95 -150.30
N LEU A 327 13.83 66.47 -150.76
CA LEU A 327 14.70 65.56 -150.01
C LEU A 327 15.26 66.23 -148.76
N THR A 328 15.80 67.46 -148.85
CA THR A 328 16.30 68.21 -147.67
C THR A 328 15.19 68.48 -146.65
N LYS A 329 13.97 68.80 -147.10
CA LYS A 329 12.82 68.94 -146.20
C LYS A 329 12.46 67.61 -145.53
N ALA A 330 12.46 66.51 -146.29
CA ALA A 330 12.18 65.19 -145.76
C ALA A 330 13.22 64.74 -144.72
N THR A 331 14.53 64.95 -144.98
CA THR A 331 15.60 64.63 -144.01
C THR A 331 15.51 65.50 -142.75
N SER A 332 15.15 66.78 -142.89
CA SER A 332 14.95 67.68 -141.74
C SER A 332 13.75 67.26 -140.87
N ILE A 333 12.62 66.92 -141.48
CA ILE A 333 11.45 66.40 -140.75
C ILE A 333 11.80 65.09 -140.05
N LEU A 334 12.45 64.17 -140.76
CA LEU A 334 12.89 62.87 -140.23
C LEU A 334 13.84 63.04 -139.03
N ASN A 335 14.79 63.97 -139.10
CA ASN A 335 15.71 64.29 -138.01
C ASN A 335 14.97 64.81 -136.77
N ASN A 336 14.03 65.74 -136.95
CA ASN A 336 13.21 66.24 -135.84
C ASN A 336 12.36 65.12 -135.19
N SER A 337 11.74 64.26 -136.00
CA SER A 337 10.98 63.10 -135.49
C SER A 337 11.89 62.09 -134.78
N GLN A 338 13.11 61.87 -135.28
CA GLN A 338 14.09 60.98 -134.66
C GLN A 338 14.60 61.51 -133.33
N GLN A 339 14.86 62.82 -133.23
CA GLN A 339 15.23 63.45 -131.96
C GLN A 339 14.12 63.26 -130.91
N GLN A 340 12.85 63.40 -131.31
CA GLN A 340 11.72 63.11 -130.41
C GLN A 340 11.67 61.64 -130.00
N LEU A 341 11.93 60.71 -130.92
CA LEU A 341 11.97 59.27 -130.64
C LEU A 341 13.09 58.91 -129.65
N THR A 342 14.31 59.41 -129.86
CA THR A 342 15.45 59.20 -128.97
C THR A 342 15.19 59.80 -127.58
N GLN A 343 14.61 61.00 -127.51
CA GLN A 343 14.22 61.61 -126.23
C GLN A 343 13.12 60.79 -125.50
N GLY A 344 12.16 60.25 -126.25
CA GLY A 344 11.14 59.34 -125.72
C GLY A 344 11.72 58.04 -125.18
N ALA A 345 12.62 57.42 -125.93
CA ALA A 345 13.33 56.21 -125.52
C ALA A 345 14.19 56.44 -124.26
N GLN A 346 14.91 57.57 -124.20
CA GLN A 346 15.71 57.92 -123.01
C GLN A 346 14.83 58.19 -121.78
N LYS A 347 13.68 58.86 -121.96
CA LYS A 347 12.72 59.07 -120.86
C LYS A 347 12.16 57.75 -120.35
N LEU A 348 11.87 56.79 -121.24
CA LEU A 348 11.40 55.47 -120.87
C LEU A 348 12.50 54.69 -120.12
N ALA A 349 13.74 54.68 -120.62
CA ALA A 349 14.88 54.05 -119.97
C ALA A 349 15.13 54.62 -118.56
N ASN A 350 15.12 55.95 -118.41
CA ASN A 350 15.26 56.61 -117.12
C ASN A 350 14.10 56.28 -116.17
N GLY A 351 12.87 56.17 -116.70
CA GLY A 351 11.70 55.75 -115.94
C GLY A 351 11.82 54.30 -115.44
N GLN A 352 12.33 53.39 -116.28
CA GLN A 352 12.56 51.99 -115.93
C GLN A 352 13.64 51.83 -114.87
N HIS A 353 14.76 52.56 -114.96
CA HIS A 353 15.78 52.53 -113.91
C HIS A 353 15.22 52.91 -112.54
N LYS A 354 14.33 53.92 -112.47
CA LYS A 354 13.66 54.28 -111.22
C LYS A 354 12.74 53.17 -110.70
N VAL A 355 12.05 52.46 -111.60
CA VAL A 355 11.22 51.30 -111.23
C VAL A 355 12.09 50.15 -110.72
N GLU A 356 13.23 49.89 -111.37
CA GLU A 356 14.20 48.87 -110.96
C GLU A 356 14.80 49.15 -109.58
N GLU A 357 15.25 50.39 -109.32
CA GLU A 357 15.72 50.82 -107.98
C GLU A 357 14.64 50.67 -106.91
N GLY A 358 13.40 51.06 -107.25
CA GLY A 358 12.23 50.91 -106.40
C GLY A 358 11.92 49.44 -106.09
N MET A 359 11.97 48.56 -107.09
CA MET A 359 11.76 47.12 -106.91
C MET A 359 12.85 46.48 -106.07
N ASN A 360 14.13 46.83 -106.29
CA ASN A 360 15.22 46.33 -105.45
C ASN A 360 15.01 46.71 -103.97
N THR A 361 14.61 47.95 -103.70
CA THR A 361 14.29 48.41 -102.34
C THR A 361 13.10 47.65 -101.76
N PHE A 362 12.04 47.48 -102.56
CA PHE A 362 10.85 46.73 -102.16
C PHE A 362 11.20 45.27 -101.84
N GLY A 363 11.96 44.57 -102.68
CA GLY A 363 12.42 43.20 -102.46
C GLY A 363 13.26 43.04 -101.18
N VAL A 364 14.17 43.98 -100.89
CA VAL A 364 14.93 43.98 -99.62
C VAL A 364 13.99 44.08 -98.42
N LYS A 365 13.05 45.04 -98.44
CA LYS A 365 12.09 45.23 -97.35
C LYS A 365 11.09 44.09 -97.21
N LEU A 366 10.73 43.47 -98.32
CA LEU A 366 9.89 42.29 -98.35
C LEU A 366 10.60 41.10 -97.69
N ASN A 367 11.88 40.87 -97.99
CA ASN A 367 12.68 39.83 -97.34
C ASN A 367 12.85 40.07 -95.82
N GLU A 368 13.11 41.32 -95.39
CA GLU A 368 13.14 41.68 -93.97
C GLU A 368 11.79 41.36 -93.29
N ALA A 369 10.67 41.69 -93.92
CA ALA A 369 9.34 41.42 -93.40
C ALA A 369 9.01 39.91 -93.39
N THR A 370 9.42 39.14 -94.40
CA THR A 370 9.29 37.67 -94.43
C THR A 370 10.09 37.03 -93.29
N ALA A 371 11.30 37.50 -93.01
CA ALA A 371 12.09 37.05 -91.87
C ALA A 371 11.44 37.42 -90.52
N GLY A 372 10.83 38.62 -90.43
CA GLY A 372 10.08 39.06 -89.26
C GLY A 372 8.85 38.18 -88.98
N THR A 373 8.06 37.87 -90.01
CA THR A 373 6.87 37.01 -89.89
C THR A 373 7.23 35.58 -89.50
N LYS A 374 8.37 35.05 -89.97
CA LYS A 374 8.91 33.77 -89.49
C LYS A 374 9.19 33.78 -87.99
N LYS A 375 9.86 34.82 -87.48
CA LYS A 375 10.13 34.96 -86.03
C LYS A 375 8.84 35.01 -85.21
N ILE A 376 7.81 35.69 -85.72
CA ILE A 376 6.49 35.73 -85.07
C ILE A 376 5.86 34.33 -85.05
N ALA A 377 5.90 33.60 -86.17
CA ALA A 377 5.36 32.23 -86.24
C ALA A 377 6.09 31.26 -85.28
N ASP A 378 7.42 31.31 -85.25
CA ASP A 378 8.23 30.51 -84.33
C ASP A 378 7.92 30.87 -82.86
N GLY A 379 7.83 32.17 -82.55
CA GLY A 379 7.49 32.68 -81.22
C GLY A 379 6.09 32.25 -80.75
N ALA A 380 5.10 32.33 -81.64
CA ALA A 380 3.74 31.90 -81.35
C ALA A 380 3.64 30.38 -81.14
N THR A 381 4.39 29.59 -81.91
CA THR A 381 4.49 28.13 -81.74
C THR A 381 5.11 27.76 -80.39
N ASN A 382 6.16 28.48 -79.98
CA ASN A 382 6.78 28.31 -78.66
C ASN A 382 5.82 28.69 -77.52
N LEU A 383 5.04 29.77 -77.69
CA LEU A 383 4.04 30.19 -76.72
C LEU A 383 2.94 29.13 -76.55
N ALA A 384 2.40 28.61 -77.65
CA ALA A 384 1.39 27.53 -77.63
C ALA A 384 1.93 26.26 -76.95
N SER A 385 3.18 25.88 -77.25
CA SER A 385 3.87 24.77 -76.59
C SER A 385 4.07 25.01 -75.10
N GLY A 386 4.37 26.26 -74.71
CA GLY A 386 4.49 26.68 -73.31
C GLY A 386 3.17 26.52 -72.54
N PHE A 387 2.05 26.96 -73.11
CA PHE A 387 0.72 26.78 -72.49
C PHE A 387 0.32 25.31 -72.37
N THR A 388 0.72 24.46 -73.33
CA THR A 388 0.50 23.01 -73.24
C THR A 388 1.24 22.41 -72.03
N LYS A 389 2.53 22.76 -71.84
CA LYS A 389 3.33 22.29 -70.69
C LYS A 389 2.80 22.83 -69.36
N TRP A 390 2.48 24.12 -69.30
CA TRP A 390 1.85 24.73 -68.13
C TRP A 390 0.54 24.01 -67.79
N GLY A 391 -0.23 23.67 -68.81
CA GLY A 391 -1.46 22.90 -68.69
C GLY A 391 -1.28 21.52 -68.03
N ALA A 392 -0.22 20.80 -68.37
CA ALA A 392 0.09 19.52 -67.74
C ALA A 392 0.44 19.69 -66.26
N GLY A 393 1.36 20.61 -65.93
CA GLY A 393 1.73 20.90 -64.54
C GLY A 393 0.56 21.40 -63.68
N PHE A 394 -0.34 22.18 -64.27
CA PHE A 394 -1.56 22.64 -63.62
C PHE A 394 -2.52 21.47 -63.28
N THR A 395 -2.56 20.43 -64.12
CA THR A 395 -3.37 19.23 -63.84
C THR A 395 -2.83 18.51 -62.60
N SER A 396 -1.52 18.36 -62.47
CA SER A 396 -0.88 17.78 -61.28
C SER A 396 -1.13 18.62 -60.02
N LEU A 397 -1.16 19.96 -60.13
CA LEU A 397 -1.55 20.83 -59.01
C LEU A 397 -2.99 20.53 -58.56
N GLN A 398 -3.92 20.40 -59.50
CA GLN A 398 -5.33 20.12 -59.19
C GLN A 398 -5.51 18.76 -58.51
N GLU A 399 -4.78 17.73 -58.96
CA GLU A 399 -4.71 16.42 -58.29
C GLU A 399 -4.18 16.53 -56.86
N GLY A 400 -3.07 17.26 -56.65
CA GLY A 400 -2.51 17.49 -55.32
C GLY A 400 -3.45 18.24 -54.37
N VAL A 401 -4.19 19.23 -54.88
CA VAL A 401 -5.22 19.96 -54.11
C VAL A 401 -6.38 19.03 -53.71
N ASN A 402 -6.82 18.16 -54.62
CA ASN A 402 -7.87 17.18 -54.32
C ASN A 402 -7.40 16.13 -53.29
N GLN A 403 -6.15 15.69 -53.36
CA GLN A 403 -5.55 14.81 -52.35
C GLN A 403 -5.45 15.51 -50.99
N LEU A 404 -5.03 16.78 -50.95
CA LEU A 404 -4.97 17.56 -49.72
C LEU A 404 -6.36 17.74 -49.10
N ALA A 405 -7.39 17.99 -49.91
CA ALA A 405 -8.77 18.08 -49.45
C ALA A 405 -9.24 16.76 -48.84
N SER A 406 -8.96 15.63 -49.51
CA SER A 406 -9.32 14.30 -49.03
C SER A 406 -8.59 13.96 -47.72
N GLY A 407 -7.28 14.20 -47.65
CA GLY A 407 -6.50 14.02 -46.41
C GLY A 407 -6.97 14.94 -45.27
N GLY A 408 -7.40 16.16 -45.58
CA GLY A 408 -8.05 17.06 -44.63
C GLY A 408 -9.33 16.48 -44.05
N THR A 409 -10.17 15.83 -44.86
CA THR A 409 -11.40 15.16 -44.37
C THR A 409 -11.11 13.94 -43.49
N GLU A 410 -10.09 13.14 -43.83
CA GLU A 410 -9.66 12.01 -42.99
C GLU A 410 -9.10 12.50 -41.65
N LEU A 411 -8.29 13.57 -41.67
CA LEU A 411 -7.73 14.17 -40.47
C LEU A 411 -8.84 14.73 -39.57
N ASN A 412 -9.89 15.35 -40.15
CA ASN A 412 -11.06 15.80 -39.41
C ASN A 412 -11.78 14.64 -38.72
N HIS A 413 -12.00 13.53 -39.42
CA HIS A 413 -12.62 12.34 -38.83
C HIS A 413 -11.77 11.76 -37.68
N GLY A 414 -10.45 11.72 -37.83
CA GLY A 414 -9.53 11.29 -36.77
C GLY A 414 -9.58 12.21 -35.55
N ALA A 415 -9.66 13.53 -35.75
CA ALA A 415 -9.83 14.51 -34.67
C ALA A 415 -11.16 14.30 -33.92
N ASP A 416 -12.26 14.06 -34.63
CA ASP A 416 -13.57 13.75 -34.02
C ASP A 416 -13.49 12.46 -33.17
N GLN A 417 -12.80 11.43 -33.65
CA GLN A 417 -12.60 10.19 -32.90
C GLN A 417 -11.76 10.43 -31.63
N LEU A 418 -10.70 11.24 -31.72
CA LEU A 418 -9.87 11.61 -30.57
C LEU A 418 -10.69 12.35 -29.52
N THR A 419 -11.46 13.37 -29.92
CA THR A 419 -12.33 14.14 -29.02
C THR A 419 -13.34 13.23 -28.32
N ASN A 420 -13.98 12.31 -29.05
CA ASN A 420 -14.89 11.32 -28.46
C ASN A 420 -14.20 10.35 -27.50
N GLY A 421 -12.97 9.94 -27.81
CA GLY A 421 -12.13 9.12 -26.92
C GLY A 421 -11.79 9.83 -25.62
N LEU A 422 -11.45 11.12 -25.70
CA LEU A 422 -11.17 11.96 -24.53
C LEU A 422 -12.40 12.18 -23.64
N VAL A 423 -13.59 12.33 -24.23
CA VAL A 423 -14.86 12.37 -23.46
C VAL A 423 -15.05 11.08 -22.67
N LYS A 424 -14.86 9.92 -23.29
CA LYS A 424 -14.98 8.63 -22.60
C LYS A 424 -13.94 8.47 -21.48
N LEU A 425 -12.71 8.96 -21.70
CA LEU A 425 -11.67 8.92 -20.68
C LEU A 425 -12.00 9.80 -19.47
N ASP A 426 -12.53 11.00 -19.71
CA ASP A 426 -13.00 11.91 -18.64
C ASP A 426 -14.15 11.30 -17.84
N ASP A 427 -15.14 10.68 -18.51
CA ASP A 427 -16.23 9.97 -17.85
C ASP A 427 -15.71 8.79 -17.00
N GLY A 428 -14.75 8.02 -17.52
CA GLY A 428 -14.10 6.93 -16.79
C GLY A 428 -13.31 7.42 -15.57
N ALA A 429 -12.62 8.56 -15.69
CA ALA A 429 -11.89 9.19 -14.59
C ALA A 429 -12.84 9.66 -13.48
N LYS A 430 -13.98 10.27 -13.85
CA LYS A 430 -15.04 10.66 -12.91
C LYS A 430 -15.64 9.45 -12.19
N GLU A 431 -15.91 8.37 -12.91
CA GLU A 431 -16.43 7.13 -12.31
C GLU A 431 -15.44 6.51 -11.33
N LEU A 432 -14.15 6.47 -11.68
CA LEU A 432 -13.09 6.01 -10.78
C LEU A 432 -13.05 6.85 -9.50
N SER A 433 -13.07 8.18 -9.62
CA SER A 433 -13.08 9.10 -8.49
C SER A 433 -14.29 8.85 -7.58
N ARG A 434 -15.48 8.68 -8.16
CA ARG A 434 -16.71 8.35 -7.42
C ARG A 434 -16.61 7.02 -6.70
N LYS A 435 -16.10 5.97 -7.36
CA LYS A 435 -15.92 4.63 -6.77
C LYS A 435 -14.87 4.60 -5.66
N LEU A 436 -13.83 5.42 -5.76
CA LEU A 436 -12.86 5.61 -4.67
C LEU A 436 -13.52 6.27 -3.45
N GLY A 437 -14.41 7.25 -3.65
CA GLY A 437 -15.23 7.84 -2.59
C GLY A 437 -16.16 6.82 -1.92
N GLU A 438 -16.89 6.02 -2.70
CA GLU A 438 -17.74 4.94 -2.17
C GLU A 438 -16.93 3.88 -1.40
N GLY A 439 -15.73 3.55 -1.88
CA GLY A 439 -14.80 2.64 -1.22
C GLY A 439 -14.34 3.18 0.14
N ALA A 440 -14.05 4.49 0.22
CA ALA A 440 -13.72 5.16 1.46
C ALA A 440 -14.84 5.02 2.51
N GLU A 441 -16.09 5.25 2.10
CA GLU A 441 -17.26 5.13 2.99
C GLU A 441 -17.49 3.70 3.47
N LYS A 442 -17.35 2.70 2.58
CA LYS A 442 -17.51 1.29 2.97
C LYS A 442 -16.45 0.79 3.95
N ILE A 443 -15.27 1.41 3.97
CA ILE A 443 -14.22 1.05 4.93
C ILE A 443 -14.44 1.70 6.30
N ALA A 444 -15.19 2.80 6.37
CA ALA A 444 -15.72 3.26 7.66
C ALA A 444 -16.70 2.24 8.29
N ASP A 445 -17.23 1.31 7.49
CA ASP A 445 -18.18 0.27 7.88
C ASP A 445 -17.52 -1.10 8.14
N ILE A 446 -16.21 -1.15 8.47
CA ILE A 446 -15.55 -2.39 8.91
C ILE A 446 -16.40 -3.00 10.02
N ARG A 447 -17.05 -4.13 9.66
CA ARG A 447 -18.12 -4.83 10.37
C ARG A 447 -17.91 -4.79 11.88
N ASN A 448 -18.74 -4.01 12.56
CA ASN A 448 -18.87 -4.02 14.00
C ASN A 448 -19.67 -5.28 14.39
N ASP A 449 -18.97 -6.39 14.54
CA ASP A 449 -19.54 -7.69 14.92
C ASP A 449 -19.19 -7.98 16.38
N ASP A 450 -20.14 -8.55 17.12
CA ASP A 450 -20.02 -8.76 18.56
C ASP A 450 -18.83 -9.65 18.94
N ALA A 451 -18.42 -10.60 18.09
CA ALA A 451 -17.30 -11.49 18.34
C ALA A 451 -15.96 -10.74 18.27
N ARG A 452 -15.81 -9.84 17.30
CA ARG A 452 -14.60 -9.00 17.15
C ARG A 452 -14.52 -7.93 18.23
N ASN A 453 -15.65 -7.35 18.64
CA ASN A 453 -15.70 -6.46 19.81
C ASN A 453 -15.27 -7.19 21.08
N THR A 454 -15.79 -8.41 21.29
CA THR A 454 -15.44 -9.24 22.43
C THR A 454 -13.96 -9.59 22.40
N MET A 455 -13.40 -9.90 21.23
CA MET A 455 -11.96 -10.16 21.09
C MET A 455 -11.11 -8.91 21.36
N PHE A 456 -11.62 -7.71 21.07
CA PHE A 456 -10.91 -6.46 21.33
C PHE A 456 -10.94 -6.07 22.83
N SER A 457 -12.08 -6.28 23.51
CA SER A 457 -12.26 -5.97 24.94
C SER A 457 -11.74 -7.06 25.88
N GLU A 458 -11.88 -8.33 25.50
CA GLU A 458 -11.49 -9.50 26.28
C GLU A 458 -10.78 -10.56 25.40
N PRO A 459 -9.58 -10.26 24.87
CA PRO A 459 -8.82 -11.16 24.00
C PRO A 459 -8.38 -12.46 24.70
N VAL A 460 -8.36 -12.48 26.03
CA VAL A 460 -7.95 -13.62 26.84
C VAL A 460 -9.06 -14.00 27.82
N GLN A 461 -9.48 -15.25 27.79
CA GLN A 461 -10.41 -15.84 28.73
C GLN A 461 -9.69 -16.77 29.70
N LEU A 462 -10.17 -16.85 30.94
CA LEU A 462 -9.62 -17.75 31.95
C LEU A 462 -10.45 -19.02 32.04
N VAL A 463 -9.77 -20.16 32.02
CA VAL A 463 -10.38 -21.47 32.28
C VAL A 463 -9.83 -22.02 33.59
N LYS A 464 -10.67 -22.04 34.62
CA LYS A 464 -10.33 -22.55 35.96
C LYS A 464 -10.54 -24.06 36.01
N SER A 465 -9.57 -24.78 36.56
CA SER A 465 -9.70 -26.16 37.00
C SER A 465 -9.28 -26.28 38.47
N THR A 466 -9.87 -27.20 39.23
CA THR A 466 -9.51 -27.45 40.63
C THR A 466 -9.13 -28.91 40.82
N VAL A 467 -8.13 -29.17 41.67
CA VAL A 467 -7.72 -30.54 42.05
C VAL A 467 -8.71 -31.15 43.03
N SER A 468 -9.24 -30.32 43.92
CA SER A 468 -10.26 -30.65 44.91
C SER A 468 -11.34 -29.58 44.88
N ASP A 469 -12.59 -29.98 45.08
CA ASP A 469 -13.69 -29.03 45.20
C ASP A 469 -13.88 -28.66 46.66
N VAL A 470 -13.82 -27.35 46.95
CA VAL A 470 -14.03 -26.82 48.30
C VAL A 470 -14.99 -25.65 48.15
N PRO A 471 -16.26 -25.80 48.56
CA PRO A 471 -17.33 -24.91 48.15
C PRO A 471 -17.25 -23.52 48.79
N ASN A 472 -16.63 -23.41 49.96
CA ASN A 472 -16.54 -22.15 50.70
C ASN A 472 -15.34 -22.09 51.65
N TYR A 473 -15.01 -20.88 52.09
CA TYR A 473 -13.93 -20.61 53.03
C TYR A 473 -14.05 -21.43 54.32
N GLY A 474 -15.27 -21.60 54.85
CA GLY A 474 -15.53 -22.38 56.05
C GLY A 474 -15.08 -23.84 55.92
N SER A 475 -15.37 -24.46 54.78
CA SER A 475 -14.97 -25.83 54.47
C SER A 475 -13.45 -25.94 54.28
N GLY A 476 -12.84 -24.94 53.61
CA GLY A 476 -11.39 -24.90 53.39
C GLY A 476 -10.56 -24.72 54.66
N ILE A 477 -11.08 -24.01 55.66
CA ILE A 477 -10.37 -23.77 56.93
C ILE A 477 -10.82 -24.69 58.08
N ALA A 478 -11.87 -25.49 57.88
CA ALA A 478 -12.37 -26.45 58.87
C ALA A 478 -11.28 -27.38 59.45
N PRO A 479 -10.37 -27.98 58.65
CA PRO A 479 -9.27 -28.80 59.19
C PRO A 479 -8.45 -28.10 60.28
N TYR A 480 -8.18 -26.80 60.10
CA TYR A 480 -7.41 -26.00 61.05
C TYR A 480 -8.19 -25.74 62.35
N PHE A 481 -9.45 -25.32 62.24
CA PHE A 481 -10.29 -25.06 63.43
C PHE A 481 -10.68 -26.32 64.19
N LEU A 482 -10.88 -27.45 63.51
CA LEU A 482 -11.12 -28.74 64.16
C LEU A 482 -9.90 -29.21 64.95
N SER A 483 -8.72 -29.13 64.33
CA SER A 483 -7.47 -29.43 65.03
C SER A 483 -7.26 -28.49 66.25
N LEU A 484 -7.59 -27.22 66.11
CA LEU A 484 -7.53 -26.25 67.22
C LEU A 484 -8.54 -26.60 68.33
N ALA A 485 -9.79 -26.91 67.98
CA ALA A 485 -10.84 -27.24 68.92
C ALA A 485 -10.48 -28.44 69.79
N PHE A 486 -9.92 -29.49 69.19
CA PHE A 486 -9.47 -30.67 69.93
C PHE A 486 -8.33 -30.37 70.91
N TYR A 487 -7.34 -29.56 70.50
CA TYR A 487 -6.24 -29.17 71.38
C TYR A 487 -6.70 -28.27 72.54
N VAL A 488 -7.55 -27.28 72.26
CA VAL A 488 -8.11 -26.36 73.27
C VAL A 488 -8.97 -27.12 74.28
N GLY A 489 -9.80 -28.06 73.82
CA GLY A 489 -10.57 -28.90 74.73
C GLY A 489 -9.68 -29.75 75.63
N GLY A 490 -8.54 -30.23 75.13
CA GLY A 490 -7.52 -30.89 75.95
C GLY A 490 -6.90 -29.99 77.02
N ILE A 491 -6.61 -28.72 76.71
CA ILE A 491 -6.14 -27.74 77.70
C ILE A 491 -7.22 -27.51 78.77
N MET A 492 -8.46 -27.27 78.36
CA MET A 492 -9.58 -27.03 79.29
C MET A 492 -9.83 -28.24 80.19
N ALA A 493 -9.82 -29.44 79.61
CA ALA A 493 -9.88 -30.71 80.34
C ALA A 493 -8.73 -30.78 81.38
N SER A 494 -7.51 -30.42 81.01
CA SER A 494 -6.38 -30.43 81.94
C SER A 494 -6.52 -29.45 83.11
N ASN A 495 -7.28 -28.37 82.95
CA ASN A 495 -7.53 -27.38 84.01
C ASN A 495 -8.62 -27.84 84.99
N ILE A 496 -9.69 -28.44 84.48
CA ILE A 496 -10.84 -28.90 85.27
C ILE A 496 -10.52 -30.22 85.97
N LEU A 497 -9.85 -31.13 85.27
CA LEU A 497 -9.63 -32.49 85.74
C LEU A 497 -8.41 -32.53 86.66
N PRO A 498 -8.48 -33.28 87.77
CA PRO A 498 -7.36 -33.38 88.70
C PRO A 498 -6.31 -34.35 88.14
N LEU A 499 -5.55 -33.93 87.12
CA LEU A 499 -4.55 -34.77 86.43
C LEU A 499 -3.24 -34.94 87.21
N GLY A 500 -3.01 -34.14 88.25
CA GLY A 500 -1.81 -34.23 89.09
C GLY A 500 -1.88 -35.31 90.19
N ARG A 501 -0.75 -35.47 90.92
CA ARG A 501 -0.61 -36.41 92.04
C ARG A 501 -1.60 -36.08 93.17
N ARG A 502 -2.37 -37.07 93.62
CA ARG A 502 -3.18 -36.97 94.85
C ARG A 502 -2.33 -37.39 96.04
N GLN A 503 -2.05 -36.47 96.96
CA GLN A 503 -1.19 -36.73 98.13
C GLN A 503 -1.77 -37.78 99.11
N ASN A 504 -3.09 -38.01 99.08
CA ASN A 504 -3.80 -38.81 100.09
C ASN A 504 -4.28 -40.19 99.61
N MET A 505 -3.82 -40.70 98.46
CA MET A 505 -4.23 -42.02 97.93
C MET A 505 -3.02 -42.93 97.70
N LYS A 506 -2.96 -44.08 98.40
CA LYS A 506 -1.94 -45.12 98.20
C LYS A 506 -2.26 -45.95 96.95
N VAL A 507 -1.95 -45.43 95.77
CA VAL A 507 -2.11 -46.15 94.48
C VAL A 507 -0.78 -46.26 93.74
N SER A 508 -0.57 -47.37 93.03
CA SER A 508 0.60 -47.57 92.16
C SER A 508 0.58 -46.57 90.99
N GLY A 509 1.76 -46.12 90.54
CA GLY A 509 1.89 -45.17 89.43
C GLY A 509 1.26 -45.66 88.13
N THR A 510 1.25 -46.97 87.88
CA THR A 510 0.58 -47.55 86.70
C THR A 510 -0.95 -47.41 86.79
N VAL A 511 -1.52 -47.66 87.97
CA VAL A 511 -2.96 -47.49 88.22
C VAL A 511 -3.36 -46.02 88.16
N HIS A 512 -2.51 -45.13 88.68
CA HIS A 512 -2.70 -43.69 88.56
C HIS A 512 -2.71 -43.25 87.10
N PHE A 513 -1.72 -43.66 86.31
CA PHE A 513 -1.65 -43.36 84.88
C PHE A 513 -2.87 -43.87 84.12
N ILE A 514 -3.24 -45.14 84.28
CA ILE A 514 -4.41 -45.73 83.60
C ILE A 514 -5.70 -44.98 83.96
N ASN A 515 -5.88 -44.61 85.23
CA ASN A 515 -7.02 -43.79 85.65
C ASN A 515 -7.02 -42.42 84.96
N LYS A 516 -5.90 -41.70 84.93
CA LYS A 516 -5.81 -40.39 84.26
C LYS A 516 -6.00 -40.49 82.76
N LEU A 517 -5.38 -41.49 82.13
CA LEU A 517 -5.49 -41.74 80.70
C LEU A 517 -6.93 -42.09 80.31
N GLY A 518 -7.58 -43.00 81.04
CA GLY A 518 -8.98 -43.36 80.80
C GLY A 518 -9.93 -42.17 80.98
N LEU A 519 -9.67 -41.31 81.96
CA LEU A 519 -10.45 -40.11 82.21
C LEU A 519 -10.31 -39.07 81.07
N VAL A 520 -9.09 -38.81 80.57
CA VAL A 520 -8.91 -37.91 79.42
C VAL A 520 -9.40 -38.51 78.10
N TYR A 521 -9.37 -39.84 77.93
CA TYR A 521 -9.91 -40.51 76.75
C TYR A 521 -11.43 -40.52 76.72
N LEU A 522 -12.09 -40.73 77.86
CA LEU A 522 -13.56 -40.64 77.92
C LEU A 522 -14.03 -39.24 77.51
N ILE A 523 -13.38 -38.20 78.04
CA ILE A 523 -13.71 -36.80 77.70
C ILE A 523 -13.31 -36.48 76.26
N GLY A 524 -12.14 -36.93 75.81
CA GLY A 524 -11.68 -36.75 74.45
C GLY A 524 -12.59 -37.41 73.41
N LEU A 525 -13.15 -38.59 73.72
CA LEU A 525 -14.09 -39.32 72.87
C LEU A 525 -15.43 -38.57 72.79
N ILE A 526 -15.99 -38.17 73.94
CA ILE A 526 -17.25 -37.40 73.99
C ILE A 526 -17.09 -36.08 73.23
N GLN A 527 -15.98 -35.37 73.45
CA GLN A 527 -15.69 -34.12 72.76
C GLN A 527 -15.54 -34.32 71.24
N ALA A 528 -14.82 -35.35 70.80
CA ALA A 528 -14.67 -35.68 69.37
C ALA A 528 -16.04 -35.91 68.72
N LEU A 529 -16.85 -36.80 69.30
CA LEU A 529 -18.18 -37.12 68.76
C LEU A 529 -19.13 -35.91 68.75
N LEU A 530 -19.11 -35.07 69.80
CA LEU A 530 -19.94 -33.87 69.84
C LEU A 530 -19.53 -32.87 68.74
N VAL A 531 -18.23 -32.66 68.55
CA VAL A 531 -17.72 -31.79 67.47
C VAL A 531 -18.12 -32.36 66.11
N ASP A 532 -17.93 -33.67 65.88
CA ASP A 532 -18.27 -34.32 64.62
C ASP A 532 -19.77 -34.22 64.31
N VAL A 533 -20.66 -34.43 65.29
CA VAL A 533 -22.11 -34.28 65.12
C VAL A 533 -22.50 -32.84 64.75
N VAL A 534 -21.90 -31.84 65.41
CA VAL A 534 -22.19 -30.43 65.09
C VAL A 534 -21.67 -30.07 63.70
N VAL A 535 -20.47 -30.52 63.35
CA VAL A 535 -19.82 -30.15 62.08
C VAL A 535 -20.47 -30.84 60.88
N LEU A 536 -20.81 -32.13 61.01
CA LEU A 536 -21.50 -32.88 59.95
C LEU A 536 -23.00 -32.55 59.88
N GLY A 537 -23.66 -32.38 61.03
CA GLY A 537 -25.11 -32.20 61.10
C GLY A 537 -25.56 -30.74 60.98
N VAL A 538 -24.98 -29.84 61.78
CA VAL A 538 -25.39 -28.43 61.87
C VAL A 538 -24.67 -27.59 60.82
N MET A 539 -23.34 -27.72 60.73
CA MET A 539 -22.54 -26.97 59.77
C MET A 539 -22.56 -27.59 58.36
N LYS A 540 -23.08 -28.82 58.24
CA LYS A 540 -23.17 -29.57 56.97
C LYS A 540 -21.84 -29.61 56.20
N LEU A 541 -20.75 -29.83 56.92
CA LEU A 541 -19.43 -29.96 56.30
C LEU A 541 -19.40 -31.23 55.44
N GLU A 542 -19.11 -31.07 54.16
CA GLU A 542 -18.89 -32.19 53.25
C GLU A 542 -17.52 -32.80 53.52
N VAL A 543 -17.47 -34.11 53.68
CA VAL A 543 -16.24 -34.88 53.93
C VAL A 543 -16.15 -36.03 52.94
N ALA A 544 -14.94 -36.38 52.52
CA ALA A 544 -14.72 -37.46 51.57
C ALA A 544 -15.16 -38.83 52.11
N SER A 545 -15.09 -39.05 53.42
CA SER A 545 -15.57 -40.28 54.08
C SER A 545 -15.95 -40.02 55.54
N VAL A 546 -17.23 -40.15 55.86
CA VAL A 546 -17.76 -39.94 57.23
C VAL A 546 -17.12 -40.88 58.26
N PRO A 547 -16.99 -42.20 58.02
CA PRO A 547 -16.36 -43.09 59.00
C PRO A 547 -14.89 -42.77 59.27
N LEU A 548 -14.13 -42.44 58.22
CA LEU A 548 -12.72 -42.08 58.36
C LEU A 548 -12.56 -40.73 59.04
N PHE A 549 -13.46 -39.77 58.77
CA PHE A 549 -13.45 -38.47 59.44
C PHE A 549 -13.62 -38.62 60.96
N VAL A 550 -14.64 -39.37 61.40
CA VAL A 550 -14.89 -39.62 62.82
C VAL A 550 -13.71 -40.36 63.47
N LEU A 551 -13.14 -41.36 62.79
CA LEU A 551 -11.97 -42.08 63.28
C LEU A 551 -10.76 -41.14 63.44
N SER A 552 -10.50 -40.28 62.45
CA SER A 552 -9.43 -39.29 62.48
C SER A 552 -9.62 -38.29 63.62
N SER A 553 -10.84 -37.76 63.81
CA SER A 553 -11.18 -36.88 64.93
C SER A 553 -10.88 -37.52 66.29
N ILE A 554 -11.24 -38.80 66.48
CA ILE A 554 -10.97 -39.55 67.72
C ILE A 554 -9.46 -39.69 67.95
N VAL A 555 -8.71 -40.12 66.92
CA VAL A 555 -7.25 -40.29 67.03
C VAL A 555 -6.58 -38.96 67.36
N ILE A 556 -6.93 -37.88 66.65
CA ILE A 556 -6.41 -36.53 66.89
C ILE A 556 -6.71 -36.07 68.33
N SER A 557 -7.95 -36.23 68.78
CA SER A 557 -8.38 -35.90 70.14
C SER A 557 -7.57 -36.66 71.18
N PHE A 558 -7.39 -37.98 71.01
CA PHE A 558 -6.59 -38.80 71.91
C PHE A 558 -5.11 -38.43 71.90
N THR A 559 -4.54 -38.14 70.73
CA THR A 559 -3.15 -37.71 70.61
C THR A 559 -2.93 -36.40 71.37
N PHE A 560 -3.79 -35.39 71.19
CA PHE A 560 -3.67 -34.13 71.93
C PHE A 560 -3.92 -34.29 73.43
N MET A 561 -4.93 -35.06 73.83
CA MET A 561 -5.20 -35.37 75.24
C MET A 561 -4.00 -36.06 75.92
N THR A 562 -3.39 -37.05 75.25
CA THR A 562 -2.22 -37.78 75.76
C THR A 562 -1.00 -36.87 75.82
N PHE A 563 -0.80 -36.05 74.80
CA PHE A 563 0.32 -35.11 74.74
C PHE A 563 0.23 -34.06 75.87
N ILE A 564 -0.96 -33.51 76.12
CA ILE A 564 -1.18 -32.56 77.22
C ILE A 564 -1.06 -33.29 78.57
N LEU A 565 -1.60 -34.50 78.71
CA LEU A 565 -1.44 -35.31 79.92
C LEU A 565 0.04 -35.56 80.23
N MET A 566 0.86 -35.85 79.23
CA MET A 566 2.31 -35.99 79.39
C MET A 566 2.93 -34.69 79.93
N LEU A 567 2.65 -33.54 79.33
CA LEU A 567 3.19 -32.26 79.80
C LEU A 567 2.80 -31.98 81.26
N VAL A 568 1.54 -32.22 81.62
CA VAL A 568 1.02 -32.01 82.97
C VAL A 568 1.60 -33.02 83.97
N THR A 569 1.82 -34.27 83.56
CA THR A 569 2.39 -35.30 84.44
C THR A 569 3.87 -35.03 84.71
N VAL A 570 4.63 -34.59 83.71
CA VAL A 570 6.06 -34.27 83.82
C VAL A 570 6.32 -32.97 84.58
N PHE A 571 5.60 -31.91 84.23
CA PHE A 571 5.89 -30.56 84.72
C PHE A 571 4.85 -30.01 85.71
N GLY A 572 3.82 -30.78 86.04
CA GLY A 572 2.76 -30.36 86.95
C GLY A 572 2.02 -29.12 86.44
N LEU A 573 1.89 -28.11 87.31
CA LEU A 573 1.24 -26.85 86.99
C LEU A 573 1.96 -26.06 85.87
N VAL A 574 3.28 -26.18 85.76
CA VAL A 574 4.07 -25.59 84.66
C VAL A 574 3.73 -26.28 83.32
N GLY A 575 3.41 -27.57 83.34
CA GLY A 575 3.02 -28.34 82.15
C GLY A 575 1.75 -27.82 81.49
N LYS A 576 0.80 -27.32 82.28
CA LYS A 576 -0.41 -26.66 81.77
C LYS A 576 -0.09 -25.39 81.00
N PHE A 577 0.83 -24.56 81.53
CA PHE A 577 1.30 -23.37 80.83
C PHE A 577 2.09 -23.71 79.56
N LEU A 578 2.92 -24.76 79.59
CA LEU A 578 3.63 -25.24 78.40
C LEU A 578 2.66 -25.69 77.30
N ALA A 579 1.55 -26.36 77.65
CA ALA A 579 0.52 -26.72 76.67
C ALA A 579 -0.10 -25.49 76.00
N VAL A 580 -0.39 -24.43 76.75
CA VAL A 580 -0.88 -23.16 76.19
C VAL A 580 0.18 -22.50 75.28
N THR A 581 1.43 -22.42 75.73
CA THR A 581 2.53 -21.86 74.92
C THR A 581 2.73 -22.63 73.62
N LEU A 582 2.66 -23.97 73.67
CA LEU A 582 2.77 -24.83 72.49
C LEU A 582 1.55 -24.72 71.56
N LEU A 583 0.35 -24.46 72.08
CA LEU A 583 -0.80 -24.15 71.24
C LEU A 583 -0.53 -22.89 70.39
N VAL A 584 -0.06 -21.83 71.04
CA VAL A 584 0.22 -20.54 70.39
C VAL A 584 1.29 -20.69 69.31
N LEU A 585 2.36 -21.44 69.61
CA LEU A 585 3.40 -21.74 68.63
C LEU A 585 2.83 -22.56 67.45
N GLN A 586 1.96 -23.53 67.70
CA GLN A 586 1.34 -24.36 66.65
C GLN A 586 0.38 -23.57 65.76
N LEU A 587 -0.37 -22.61 66.31
CA LEU A 587 -1.23 -21.69 65.54
C LEU A 587 -0.43 -20.89 64.52
N ALA A 588 0.77 -20.43 64.90
CA ALA A 588 1.63 -19.64 64.02
C ALA A 588 2.44 -20.50 63.02
N THR A 589 2.57 -21.81 63.23
CA THR A 589 3.54 -22.65 62.48
C THR A 589 2.91 -23.79 61.67
N SER A 590 1.66 -24.18 61.93
CA SER A 590 1.03 -25.36 61.32
C SER A 590 0.57 -25.18 59.86
N GLY A 591 0.60 -23.97 59.31
CA GLY A 591 0.32 -23.73 57.88
C GLY A 591 -1.15 -23.81 57.46
N GLY A 592 -2.09 -23.80 58.41
CA GLY A 592 -3.53 -23.94 58.12
C GLY A 592 -4.25 -22.70 57.60
N THR A 593 -3.63 -21.52 57.70
CA THR A 593 -4.24 -20.24 57.28
C THR A 593 -3.52 -19.61 56.09
N PHE A 594 -2.19 -19.68 56.05
CA PHE A 594 -1.36 -19.26 54.92
C PHE A 594 -0.36 -20.38 54.58
N PRO A 595 0.05 -20.48 53.30
CA PRO A 595 1.17 -21.32 52.89
C PRO A 595 2.41 -21.16 53.78
N GLY A 596 3.12 -22.26 54.02
CA GLY A 596 4.29 -22.28 54.90
C GLY A 596 5.46 -21.40 54.39
N GLU A 597 5.50 -21.15 53.10
CA GLU A 597 6.51 -20.39 52.35
C GLU A 597 6.37 -18.87 52.57
N LEU A 598 5.17 -18.40 52.88
CA LEU A 598 4.89 -17.00 53.20
C LEU A 598 5.30 -16.64 54.63
N ASN A 599 5.51 -17.66 55.48
CA ASN A 599 5.94 -17.50 56.87
C ASN A 599 7.47 -17.36 56.97
N ILE A 600 7.97 -17.05 58.18
CA ILE A 600 9.41 -17.05 58.48
C ILE A 600 9.93 -18.50 58.40
N ALA A 601 11.04 -18.72 57.68
CA ALA A 601 11.57 -20.06 57.41
C ALA A 601 11.81 -20.93 58.66
N VAL A 602 12.18 -20.30 59.78
CA VAL A 602 12.37 -20.99 61.08
C VAL A 602 11.04 -21.51 61.63
N LEU A 603 9.96 -20.71 61.51
CA LEU A 603 8.63 -21.07 62.01
C LEU A 603 8.00 -22.20 61.20
N SER A 604 8.14 -22.16 59.86
CA SER A 604 7.66 -23.22 58.97
C SER A 604 8.33 -24.58 59.29
N LYS A 605 9.66 -24.60 59.47
CA LYS A 605 10.39 -25.84 59.85
C LYS A 605 9.97 -26.39 61.22
N ILE A 606 9.79 -25.53 62.22
CA ILE A 606 9.33 -25.95 63.56
C ILE A 606 7.93 -26.57 63.47
N GLY A 607 7.04 -25.93 62.70
CA GLY A 607 5.66 -26.39 62.51
C GLY A 607 5.56 -27.80 61.95
N GLN A 608 6.41 -28.16 60.99
CA GLN A 608 6.38 -29.47 60.33
C GLN A 608 6.52 -30.67 61.29
N PHE A 609 7.12 -30.50 62.47
CA PHE A 609 7.31 -31.54 63.48
C PHE A 609 6.33 -31.46 64.66
N LEU A 610 5.33 -30.58 64.61
CA LEU A 610 4.36 -30.45 65.69
C LEU A 610 3.10 -31.29 65.38
N PRO A 611 2.48 -31.91 66.40
CA PRO A 611 1.35 -32.82 66.19
C PRO A 611 0.13 -32.13 65.54
N MET A 612 -0.06 -30.82 65.76
CA MET A 612 -1.12 -30.06 65.09
C MET A 612 -0.98 -30.00 63.57
N SER A 613 0.24 -30.00 63.02
CA SER A 613 0.46 -29.96 61.57
C SER A 613 0.09 -31.28 60.89
N HIS A 614 0.32 -32.40 61.57
CA HIS A 614 -0.10 -33.73 61.09
C HIS A 614 -1.61 -33.92 61.22
N SER A 615 -2.21 -33.42 62.30
CA SER A 615 -3.66 -33.37 62.47
C SER A 615 -4.33 -32.53 61.38
N LEU A 616 -3.80 -31.34 61.09
CA LEU A 616 -4.27 -30.48 60.01
C LEU A 616 -4.25 -31.21 58.66
N ARG A 617 -3.11 -31.80 58.28
CA ARG A 617 -2.98 -32.52 57.00
C ARG A 617 -3.92 -33.72 56.92
N GLY A 618 -4.00 -34.52 57.99
CA GLY A 618 -4.93 -35.65 58.04
C GLY A 618 -6.39 -35.20 57.90
N LEU A 619 -6.77 -34.09 58.53
CA LEU A 619 -8.10 -33.49 58.38
C LEU A 619 -8.33 -32.93 56.97
N GLN A 620 -7.34 -32.29 56.34
CA GLN A 620 -7.43 -31.86 54.94
C GLN A 620 -7.63 -33.04 53.99
N ASP A 621 -6.94 -34.15 54.23
CA ASP A 621 -7.01 -35.34 53.39
C ASP A 621 -8.39 -36.01 53.47
N VAL A 622 -8.99 -36.10 54.66
CA VAL A 622 -10.32 -36.73 54.84
C VAL A 622 -11.50 -35.79 54.58
N ILE A 623 -11.32 -34.47 54.71
CA ILE A 623 -12.37 -33.47 54.42
C ILE A 623 -12.38 -33.15 52.93
N SER A 624 -11.24 -32.75 52.35
CA SER A 624 -11.22 -32.06 51.06
C SER A 624 -10.52 -32.81 49.92
N LEU A 625 -9.56 -33.70 50.20
CA LEU A 625 -8.67 -34.23 49.15
C LEU A 625 -8.93 -35.70 48.77
N GLY A 626 -9.42 -36.52 49.70
CA GLY A 626 -9.61 -37.96 49.47
C GLY A 626 -8.31 -38.76 49.31
N ASP A 627 -7.16 -38.24 49.76
CA ASP A 627 -5.87 -38.94 49.69
C ASP A 627 -5.69 -39.91 50.85
N TRP A 628 -6.16 -41.15 50.65
CA TRP A 628 -6.15 -42.19 51.68
C TRP A 628 -4.74 -42.64 52.08
N SER A 629 -3.77 -42.55 51.16
CA SER A 629 -2.38 -42.94 51.43
C SER A 629 -1.73 -41.92 52.38
N GLN A 630 -1.91 -40.62 52.10
CA GLN A 630 -1.42 -39.57 52.97
C GLN A 630 -2.15 -39.56 54.32
N LEU A 631 -3.47 -39.74 54.31
CA LEU A 631 -4.25 -39.86 55.55
C LEU A 631 -3.71 -40.95 56.47
N GLN A 632 -3.45 -42.15 55.93
CA GLN A 632 -2.88 -43.25 56.69
C GLN A 632 -1.52 -42.88 57.29
N MET A 633 -0.64 -42.23 56.52
CA MET A 633 0.65 -41.78 57.00
C MET A 633 0.52 -40.76 58.14
N GLN A 634 -0.37 -39.77 58.01
CA GLN A 634 -0.58 -38.77 59.07
C GLN A 634 -1.15 -39.41 60.35
N ILE A 635 -2.11 -40.33 60.22
CA ILE A 635 -2.67 -41.07 61.36
C ILE A 635 -1.58 -41.89 62.06
N LEU A 636 -0.71 -42.60 61.32
CA LEU A 636 0.39 -43.36 61.90
C LEU A 636 1.36 -42.46 62.67
N ILE A 637 1.69 -41.28 62.15
CA ILE A 637 2.52 -40.30 62.86
C ILE A 637 1.85 -39.85 64.16
N LEU A 638 0.55 -39.53 64.13
CA LEU A 638 -0.21 -39.13 65.32
C LEU A 638 -0.31 -40.25 66.37
N LEU A 639 -0.43 -41.50 65.94
CA LEU A 639 -0.37 -42.66 66.82
C LEU A 639 1.02 -42.84 67.44
N CYS A 640 2.09 -42.58 66.70
CA CYS A 640 3.45 -42.54 67.26
C CYS A 640 3.57 -41.46 68.35
N TYR A 641 3.05 -40.25 68.12
CA TYR A 641 3.00 -39.20 69.16
C TYR A 641 2.22 -39.66 70.40
N LEU A 642 1.07 -40.31 70.19
CA LEU A 642 0.23 -40.83 71.26
C LEU A 642 1.00 -41.87 72.10
N VAL A 643 1.65 -42.85 71.46
CA VAL A 643 2.41 -43.91 72.15
C VAL A 643 3.62 -43.34 72.88
N VAL A 644 4.39 -42.46 72.25
CA VAL A 644 5.58 -41.85 72.87
C VAL A 644 5.20 -40.96 74.05
N ALA A 645 4.21 -40.06 73.87
CA ALA A 645 3.75 -39.20 74.95
C ALA A 645 3.13 -40.02 76.11
N GLY A 646 2.35 -41.05 75.78
CA GLY A 646 1.78 -41.97 76.76
C GLY A 646 2.86 -42.72 77.53
N GLY A 647 3.90 -43.21 76.85
CA GLY A 647 5.05 -43.88 77.46
C GLY A 647 5.82 -42.96 78.41
N ILE A 648 6.11 -41.72 78.01
CA ILE A 648 6.77 -40.72 78.87
C ILE A 648 5.90 -40.41 80.11
N ALA A 649 4.60 -40.20 79.92
CA ALA A 649 3.66 -39.96 81.00
C ALA A 649 3.58 -41.15 81.98
N TRP A 650 3.56 -42.38 81.45
CA TRP A 650 3.53 -43.61 82.26
C TRP A 650 4.82 -43.78 83.07
N ILE A 651 5.99 -43.66 82.44
CA ILE A 651 7.30 -43.74 83.12
C ILE A 651 7.37 -42.71 84.24
N THR A 652 7.00 -41.47 83.93
CA THR A 652 7.01 -40.37 84.89
C THR A 652 6.07 -40.63 86.06
N SER A 653 4.85 -41.11 85.77
CA SER A 653 3.89 -41.46 86.81
C SER A 653 4.40 -42.60 87.70
N HIS A 654 5.07 -43.59 87.11
CA HIS A 654 5.68 -44.70 87.83
C HIS A 654 6.83 -44.23 88.75
N ILE A 655 7.73 -43.37 88.25
CA ILE A 655 8.82 -42.77 89.04
C ILE A 655 8.24 -41.95 90.21
N GLN A 656 7.27 -41.08 89.94
CA GLN A 656 6.68 -40.21 90.97
C GLN A 656 6.00 -40.99 92.12
N HIS A 657 5.56 -42.23 91.89
CA HIS A 657 4.85 -43.05 92.88
C HIS A 657 5.70 -44.17 93.49
N ARG A 658 7.01 -44.26 93.18
CA ARG A 658 7.91 -45.31 93.68
C ARG A 658 8.39 -45.06 95.13
N GLU A 659 8.33 -43.83 95.64
CA GLU A 659 8.85 -43.44 96.97
C GLU A 659 7.75 -43.02 97.97
N THR A 660 6.88 -43.95 98.35
CA THR A 660 5.99 -43.75 99.54
C THR A 660 5.88 -45.00 100.42
N ASN A 661 6.95 -45.80 100.49
CA ASN A 661 7.00 -47.04 101.27
C ASN A 661 8.29 -47.20 102.11
N VAL A 662 8.87 -46.11 102.65
CA VAL A 662 9.96 -46.23 103.65
C VAL A 662 9.68 -45.31 104.84
N GLU A 663 9.40 -45.99 105.97
CA GLU A 663 9.53 -45.62 107.39
C GLU A 663 8.59 -44.59 108.06
N GLN A 664 7.56 -45.13 108.72
CA GLN A 664 7.17 -44.76 110.10
C GLN A 664 7.55 -45.92 111.03
N VAL A 665 8.52 -45.74 111.93
CA VAL A 665 8.65 -46.25 113.34
C VAL A 665 9.88 -45.51 113.91
N SER A 666 9.93 -44.75 115.01
CA SER A 666 9.03 -44.41 116.13
C SER A 666 9.07 -42.92 116.42
#